data_AF-A0A7H8TGU1-F1
#
_entry.id   AF-A0A7H8TGU1-F1
#
_cell.length_a   1.000
_cell.length_b   1.000
_cell.length_c   1.000
_cell.angle_alpha   90.00
_cell.angle_beta   90.00
_cell.angle_gamma   90.00
#
_symmetry.space_group_name_H-M   'P 1'
#
loop_
_entity.id
_entity.type
_entity.pdbx_description
1 polymer ?
#
loop_
_entity_poly.entity_id
_entity_poly.type
_entity_poly.pdbx_seq_one_letter_code
_entity_poly.pdbx_strand_id
1 'polypeptide(L)'
;MSGGWRSARLRRRVAFGVCGAALVALAAVLRTIDDVSAASVLVSVIGAVVSVAALLADVLRGDADPLPRPAAELRHRAADALADAVREQWAAEFRLRRLQDPEPVDVRWIAADPRLADHPENVRRIPAPRDGERQLGGIVDAFAAAPGRRLVVLGGPGSGKSVLALRFTLGRLAVRRPGGAVPVIFPLAGWDPRHSGLRDWLAERLAADYRPLAAPADGRRTMARALLDTGLVLPVLDGFDELPQAVYGEAVRRINAELDDDLPLLLTSRPQAWATAVDEGDVLTAAQVVKLLPLDIGQSAAYLERTARPLPADGGRRATVWTPVLRYLEEEPGHPLAAVLTVPLMVALARTVYGDRSRDPAELLDDARFESAERIEEHLLEAFVPAAFHDAGDRGAVEARRRLGTLARELQKRGTGRLGWWELEAMAPRVLRVYAPGLVAIAATAVLLVPGLLSRASADLATVEDTGSFVMNLVGQTLGYSLGVAFLLQPVAGRVRRIVFLRRQLAITTAAAGVLWAGFALGDDLRFGYRFGAVTDGWLPDMFGGCLFALLFTLFFGIAGLPRRPVPLSLPWTGDHRGRAAARGCGGALLVGGLSVVGGVLLGVADSPWTALIGTVCAVAGAVLLLSATRRAERDSVPRARPGRTTRRLAAELARGTAATLLIGLVATGVGGTVAVSVTVLKSGSRDDLDGRRIESWEFRERHGVRIADTERPVRGTLLYPAERTRPVAYPRGTTPPNCEVPLLTGRRCRAFVSARTEFRSHRGAVVLRLATSRGPVTAEAAGMRDALPPRGRDWLTEGPAWGVAGRLLPPILAAGLLVGVVGGCVCGVHHALSAPSDVIRAAGPRSSLRTDRTATLARGGVAALVTGAVCLPVVAFSRDWGGFMHAGTQLWVPVGTAALALSAWGRLAVTRVWLAASGRMPWRLMAFLDEAHRRGVLRQSGAYYEFRHLRLQRQLASEPAPHTEDQRPHARR
;
A
#
# COMPACT_ATOMS: atom_id res chain seq x y z
N MET A 1 -16.26 15.41 -38.82
CA MET A 1 -16.73 15.94 -37.52
C MET A 1 -18.24 15.82 -37.24
N SER A 2 -19.08 15.20 -38.09
CA SER A 2 -20.55 15.15 -37.89
C SER A 2 -21.16 13.79 -37.48
N GLY A 3 -20.43 12.68 -37.63
CA GLY A 3 -20.97 11.32 -37.36
C GLY A 3 -21.11 10.95 -35.88
N GLY A 4 -20.20 11.44 -35.02
CA GLY A 4 -20.21 11.13 -33.58
C GLY A 4 -21.42 11.70 -32.84
N TRP A 5 -21.89 12.88 -33.24
CA TRP A 5 -22.95 13.63 -32.56
C TRP A 5 -24.35 12.99 -32.71
N ARG A 6 -24.65 12.40 -33.88
CA ARG A 6 -25.93 11.71 -34.14
C ARG A 6 -26.04 10.38 -33.37
N SER A 7 -24.96 9.63 -33.24
CA SER A 7 -24.91 8.37 -32.50
C SER A 7 -25.11 8.53 -30.98
N ALA A 8 -24.75 9.69 -30.42
CA ALA A 8 -24.93 9.99 -29.00
C ALA A 8 -26.39 10.32 -28.66
N ARG A 9 -27.11 11.02 -29.54
CA ARG A 9 -28.54 11.32 -29.36
C ARG A 9 -29.42 10.08 -29.47
N LEU A 10 -29.14 9.22 -30.45
CA LEU A 10 -29.88 7.96 -30.64
C LEU A 10 -29.73 7.05 -29.40
N ARG A 11 -28.51 6.95 -28.86
CA ARG A 11 -28.24 6.16 -27.64
C ARG A 11 -28.89 6.74 -26.38
N ARG A 12 -28.99 8.07 -26.25
CA ARG A 12 -29.76 8.70 -25.16
C ARG A 12 -31.25 8.39 -25.25
N ARG A 13 -31.84 8.46 -26.45
CA ARG A 13 -33.26 8.15 -26.68
C ARG A 13 -33.61 6.69 -26.35
N VAL A 14 -32.73 5.74 -26.71
CA VAL A 14 -32.90 4.33 -26.37
C VAL A 14 -32.85 4.11 -24.85
N ALA A 15 -31.91 4.77 -24.14
CA ALA A 15 -31.82 4.67 -22.69
C ALA A 15 -33.06 5.24 -21.97
N PHE A 16 -33.60 6.37 -22.45
CA PHE A 16 -34.87 6.92 -21.94
C PHE A 16 -36.06 6.01 -22.25
N GLY A 17 -36.10 5.37 -23.42
CA GLY A 17 -37.13 4.40 -23.79
C GLY A 17 -37.13 3.17 -22.88
N VAL A 18 -35.96 2.63 -22.54
CA VAL A 18 -35.82 1.48 -21.61
C VAL A 18 -36.26 1.87 -20.19
N CYS A 19 -35.92 3.08 -19.72
CA CYS A 19 -36.40 3.57 -18.42
C CYS A 19 -37.93 3.75 -18.39
N GLY A 20 -38.51 4.26 -19.48
CA GLY A 20 -39.96 4.40 -19.61
C GLY A 20 -40.69 3.05 -19.60
N ALA A 21 -40.17 2.05 -20.34
CA ALA A 21 -40.74 0.70 -20.35
C ALA A 21 -40.67 0.01 -18.98
N ALA A 22 -39.57 0.20 -18.23
CA ALA A 22 -39.43 -0.33 -16.87
C ALA A 22 -40.42 0.30 -15.88
N LEU A 23 -40.71 1.61 -16.01
CA LEU A 23 -41.71 2.31 -15.18
C LEU A 23 -43.15 1.83 -15.47
N VAL A 24 -43.46 1.53 -16.73
CA VAL A 24 -44.78 0.99 -17.12
C VAL A 24 -44.97 -0.44 -16.60
N ALA A 25 -43.94 -1.29 -16.71
CA ALA A 25 -43.97 -2.64 -16.14
C ALA A 25 -44.11 -2.61 -14.60
N LEU A 26 -43.46 -1.65 -13.94
CA LEU A 26 -43.60 -1.41 -12.50
C LEU A 26 -45.03 -0.99 -12.13
N ALA A 27 -45.65 -0.09 -12.88
CA ALA A 27 -47.03 0.33 -12.66
C ALA A 27 -48.04 -0.83 -12.81
N ALA A 28 -47.76 -1.78 -13.71
CA ALA A 28 -48.60 -2.97 -13.90
C ALA A 28 -48.50 -3.95 -12.71
N VAL A 29 -47.30 -4.17 -12.17
CA VAL A 29 -47.06 -5.03 -10.99
C VAL A 29 -47.63 -4.41 -9.70
N LEU A 30 -47.63 -3.08 -9.58
CA LEU A 30 -48.22 -2.39 -8.44
C LEU A 30 -49.75 -2.52 -8.39
N ARG A 31 -50.39 -2.78 -9.53
CA ARG A 31 -51.85 -2.95 -9.64
C ARG A 31 -52.34 -4.30 -9.10
N THR A 32 -51.42 -5.23 -8.79
CA THR A 32 -51.73 -6.59 -8.30
C THR A 32 -51.41 -6.80 -6.82
N ILE A 33 -50.99 -5.77 -6.08
CA ILE A 33 -50.58 -5.88 -4.66
C ILE A 33 -51.51 -5.04 -3.80
N ASP A 34 -52.33 -5.67 -2.96
CA ASP A 34 -53.32 -5.01 -2.07
C ASP A 34 -52.70 -4.29 -0.85
N ASP A 35 -51.44 -4.57 -0.53
CA ASP A 35 -50.73 -3.96 0.61
C ASP A 35 -49.88 -2.75 0.18
N VAL A 36 -50.41 -1.56 0.47
CA VAL A 36 -49.81 -0.24 0.15
C VAL A 36 -48.40 -0.09 0.74
N SER A 37 -48.11 -0.76 1.86
CA SER A 37 -46.80 -0.70 2.52
C SER A 37 -45.73 -1.49 1.74
N ALA A 38 -46.07 -2.67 1.22
CA ALA A 38 -45.17 -3.48 0.41
C ALA A 38 -44.90 -2.85 -0.97
N ALA A 39 -45.94 -2.26 -1.57
CA ALA A 39 -45.85 -1.55 -2.86
C ALA A 39 -44.87 -0.36 -2.81
N SER A 40 -44.92 0.46 -1.75
CA SER A 40 -44.04 1.63 -1.59
C SER A 40 -42.55 1.27 -1.42
N VAL A 41 -42.26 0.14 -0.76
CA VAL A 41 -40.89 -0.38 -0.61
C VAL A 41 -40.33 -0.86 -1.96
N LEU A 42 -41.13 -1.58 -2.74
CA LEU A 42 -40.74 -2.06 -4.08
C LEU A 42 -40.45 -0.91 -5.07
N VAL A 43 -41.27 0.14 -5.05
CA VAL A 43 -41.06 1.36 -5.86
C VAL A 43 -39.73 2.04 -5.52
N SER A 44 -39.43 2.15 -4.22
CA SER A 44 -38.20 2.80 -3.75
C SER A 44 -36.95 2.01 -4.15
N VAL A 45 -37.01 0.68 -4.08
CA VAL A 45 -35.90 -0.21 -4.47
C VAL A 45 -35.64 -0.16 -5.98
N ILE A 46 -36.69 -0.19 -6.81
CA ILE A 46 -36.55 -0.15 -8.27
C ILE A 46 -36.10 1.23 -8.75
N GLY A 47 -36.64 2.31 -8.15
CA GLY A 47 -36.20 3.68 -8.43
C GLY A 47 -34.72 3.92 -8.08
N ALA A 48 -34.23 3.33 -6.99
CA ALA A 48 -32.82 3.38 -6.62
C ALA A 48 -31.93 2.64 -7.64
N VAL A 49 -32.33 1.44 -8.08
CA VAL A 49 -31.58 0.65 -9.08
C VAL A 49 -31.49 1.37 -10.43
N VAL A 50 -32.59 1.97 -10.91
CA VAL A 50 -32.63 2.73 -12.17
C VAL A 50 -31.77 3.99 -12.08
N SER A 51 -31.83 4.72 -10.96
CA SER A 51 -31.02 5.93 -10.74
C SER A 51 -29.52 5.61 -10.69
N VAL A 52 -29.13 4.49 -10.09
CA VAL A 52 -27.75 4.00 -10.05
C VAL A 52 -27.27 3.59 -11.43
N ALA A 53 -28.09 2.90 -12.22
CA ALA A 53 -27.75 2.50 -13.59
C ALA A 53 -27.57 3.72 -14.53
N ALA A 54 -28.42 4.75 -14.38
CA ALA A 54 -28.33 5.99 -15.13
C ALA A 54 -27.07 6.79 -14.78
N LEU A 55 -26.72 6.89 -13.49
CA LEU A 55 -25.49 7.53 -13.02
C LEU A 55 -24.25 6.77 -13.53
N LEU A 56 -24.28 5.43 -13.50
CA LEU A 56 -23.19 4.59 -14.02
C LEU A 56 -22.94 4.85 -15.52
N ALA A 57 -24.00 4.99 -16.31
CA ALA A 57 -23.92 5.26 -17.74
C ALA A 57 -23.35 6.65 -18.07
N ASP A 58 -23.54 7.62 -17.17
CA ASP A 58 -23.04 8.98 -17.35
C ASP A 58 -21.57 9.10 -16.96
N VAL A 59 -21.15 8.54 -15.82
CA VAL A 59 -19.75 8.63 -15.37
C VAL A 59 -18.80 7.70 -16.14
N LEU A 60 -19.33 6.73 -16.91
CA LEU A 60 -18.54 5.96 -17.87
C LEU A 60 -18.21 6.73 -19.17
N ARG A 61 -18.80 7.91 -19.38
CA ARG A 61 -18.45 8.82 -20.49
C ARG A 61 -17.43 9.83 -19.99
N GLY A 62 -16.14 9.52 -20.14
CA GLY A 62 -15.06 10.42 -19.70
C GLY A 62 -15.08 11.77 -20.43
N ASP A 63 -15.02 12.87 -19.67
CA ASP A 63 -14.91 14.23 -20.21
C ASP A 63 -13.53 14.45 -20.87
N ALA A 64 -13.57 15.04 -22.07
CA ALA A 64 -12.41 15.50 -22.82
C ALA A 64 -11.78 16.75 -22.16
N ASP A 65 -10.45 16.75 -22.04
CA ASP A 65 -9.69 17.84 -21.42
C ASP A 65 -9.65 19.10 -22.31
N PRO A 66 -9.64 20.33 -21.72
CA PRO A 66 -9.64 21.59 -22.47
C PRO A 66 -8.25 22.00 -23.00
N LEU A 67 -8.31 22.77 -24.11
CA LEU A 67 -7.30 23.25 -25.08
C LEU A 67 -5.82 23.45 -24.63
N PRO A 68 -4.83 23.24 -25.53
CA PRO A 68 -3.39 23.29 -25.21
C PRO A 68 -2.81 24.71 -25.06
N ARG A 69 -1.84 24.87 -24.14
CA ARG A 69 -0.89 26.00 -24.07
C ARG A 69 0.25 25.81 -25.11
N PRO A 70 1.08 26.83 -25.42
CA PRO A 70 2.20 26.67 -26.35
C PRO A 70 3.15 25.54 -25.89
N ALA A 71 3.24 24.46 -26.68
CA ALA A 71 3.86 23.20 -26.27
C ALA A 71 5.38 23.27 -26.05
N ALA A 72 6.08 24.28 -26.57
CA ALA A 72 7.53 24.43 -26.44
C ALA A 72 7.95 24.96 -25.07
N GLU A 73 7.29 26.00 -24.57
CA GLU A 73 7.64 26.62 -23.29
C GLU A 73 7.40 25.67 -22.10
N LEU A 74 6.37 24.82 -22.20
CA LEU A 74 6.08 23.78 -21.22
C LEU A 74 7.19 22.72 -21.15
N ARG A 75 7.78 22.35 -22.31
CA ARG A 75 8.88 21.38 -22.40
C ARG A 75 10.17 21.93 -21.78
N HIS A 76 10.57 23.16 -22.10
CA HIS A 76 11.79 23.74 -21.52
C HIS A 76 11.70 23.89 -19.99
N ARG A 77 10.54 24.34 -19.46
CA ARG A 77 10.35 24.38 -18.00
C ARG A 77 10.35 22.98 -17.37
N ALA A 78 9.79 21.97 -18.05
CA ALA A 78 9.84 20.59 -17.59
C ALA A 78 11.28 20.05 -17.58
N ALA A 79 12.10 20.41 -18.58
CA ALA A 79 13.52 20.09 -18.63
C ALA A 79 14.31 20.76 -17.51
N ASP A 80 14.04 22.03 -17.20
CA ASP A 80 14.70 22.72 -16.07
C ASP A 80 14.34 22.09 -14.72
N ALA A 81 13.07 21.75 -14.52
CA ALA A 81 12.65 21.01 -13.33
C ALA A 81 13.27 19.61 -13.23
N LEU A 82 13.47 18.94 -14.38
CA LEU A 82 14.20 17.67 -14.44
C LEU A 82 15.68 17.86 -14.08
N ALA A 83 16.33 18.90 -14.60
CA ALA A 83 17.74 19.20 -14.31
C ALA A 83 18.00 19.43 -12.83
N ASP A 84 17.12 20.16 -12.15
CA ASP A 84 17.22 20.39 -10.71
C ASP A 84 17.05 19.09 -9.91
N ALA A 85 16.07 18.25 -10.28
CA ALA A 85 15.84 16.96 -9.64
C ALA A 85 17.05 16.01 -9.81
N VAL A 86 17.58 15.92 -11.04
CA VAL A 86 18.76 15.09 -11.33
C VAL A 86 20.00 15.61 -10.58
N ARG A 87 20.21 16.93 -10.52
CA ARG A 87 21.33 17.54 -9.79
C ARG A 87 21.27 17.23 -8.30
N GLU A 88 20.10 17.41 -7.69
CA GLU A 88 19.90 17.16 -6.26
C GLU A 88 20.15 15.69 -5.92
N GLN A 89 19.58 14.77 -6.71
CA GLN A 89 19.76 13.33 -6.56
C GLN A 89 21.24 12.92 -6.63
N TRP A 90 21.95 13.29 -7.69
CA TRP A 90 23.33 12.83 -7.89
C TRP A 90 24.35 13.59 -7.04
N ALA A 91 24.09 14.84 -6.65
CA ALA A 91 24.95 15.57 -5.71
C ALA A 91 24.83 15.01 -4.29
N ALA A 92 23.62 14.60 -3.86
CA ALA A 92 23.44 13.87 -2.61
C ALA A 92 24.19 12.54 -2.63
N GLU A 93 24.04 11.77 -3.70
CA GLU A 93 24.74 10.49 -3.89
C GLU A 93 26.26 10.68 -3.93
N PHE A 94 26.78 11.72 -4.60
CA PHE A 94 28.20 12.05 -4.61
C PHE A 94 28.74 12.30 -3.20
N ARG A 95 28.00 13.09 -2.39
CA ARG A 95 28.33 13.39 -0.99
C ARG A 95 28.35 12.16 -0.11
N LEU A 96 27.32 11.32 -0.23
CA LEU A 96 27.16 10.09 0.54
C LEU A 96 28.29 9.09 0.26
N ARG A 97 28.75 9.02 -0.99
CA ARG A 97 29.87 8.15 -1.39
C ARG A 97 31.24 8.65 -0.92
N ARG A 98 31.31 9.79 -0.21
CA ARG A 98 32.55 10.52 0.16
C ARG A 98 33.49 10.71 -1.04
N LEU A 99 32.94 10.94 -2.24
CA LEU A 99 33.74 11.14 -3.45
C LEU A 99 34.31 12.56 -3.55
N GLN A 100 33.98 13.44 -2.60
CA GLN A 100 34.56 14.77 -2.46
C GLN A 100 35.75 14.81 -1.48
N ASP A 101 35.92 13.80 -0.62
CA ASP A 101 36.98 13.81 0.38
C ASP A 101 37.35 12.41 0.87
N PRO A 102 38.49 11.85 0.39
CA PRO A 102 39.32 12.36 -0.71
C PRO A 102 38.62 12.14 -2.06
N GLU A 103 38.96 12.96 -3.07
CA GLU A 103 38.49 12.70 -4.43
C GLU A 103 38.92 11.30 -4.92
N PRO A 104 38.05 10.56 -5.64
CA PRO A 104 38.41 9.25 -6.17
C PRO A 104 39.62 9.32 -7.10
N VAL A 105 40.40 8.23 -7.14
CA VAL A 105 41.59 8.13 -8.01
C VAL A 105 41.22 8.50 -9.44
N ASP A 106 42.03 9.37 -10.05
CA ASP A 106 41.77 9.84 -11.40
C ASP A 106 42.21 8.78 -12.41
N VAL A 107 41.23 8.13 -13.04
CA VAL A 107 41.47 7.03 -13.98
C VAL A 107 41.83 7.61 -15.35
N ARG A 108 42.93 7.10 -15.93
CA ARG A 108 43.37 7.46 -17.27
C ARG A 108 42.58 6.72 -18.34
N TRP A 109 42.47 7.30 -19.52
CA TRP A 109 41.79 6.66 -20.65
C TRP A 109 42.48 6.94 -21.98
N ILE A 110 42.30 6.01 -22.91
CA ILE A 110 42.82 6.07 -24.29
C ILE A 110 41.68 5.82 -25.28
N ALA A 111 41.90 6.13 -26.55
CA ALA A 111 41.03 5.64 -27.61
C ALA A 111 41.07 4.10 -27.65
N ALA A 112 39.93 3.45 -27.82
CA ALA A 112 39.86 2.00 -27.96
C ALA A 112 40.37 1.54 -29.34
N ASP A 113 40.49 0.23 -29.52
CA ASP A 113 40.81 -0.38 -30.81
C ASP A 113 39.85 0.15 -31.91
N PRO A 114 40.38 0.65 -33.04
CA PRO A 114 39.55 1.15 -34.14
C PRO A 114 38.48 0.18 -34.63
N ARG A 115 38.67 -1.15 -34.48
CA ARG A 115 37.67 -2.16 -34.87
C ARG A 115 36.40 -2.13 -34.02
N LEU A 116 36.49 -1.57 -32.82
CA LEU A 116 35.36 -1.46 -31.88
C LEU A 116 34.55 -0.17 -32.08
N ALA A 117 35.00 0.71 -32.99
CA ALA A 117 34.44 2.02 -33.26
C ALA A 117 34.05 2.15 -34.74
N ASP A 118 33.23 3.16 -35.06
CA ASP A 118 32.88 3.49 -36.44
C ASP A 118 34.08 4.06 -37.21
N HIS A 119 33.97 4.12 -38.54
CA HIS A 119 35.00 4.59 -39.44
C HIS A 119 35.57 5.97 -39.02
N PRO A 120 36.89 6.19 -39.15
CA PRO A 120 37.53 7.45 -38.72
C PRO A 120 36.95 8.71 -39.38
N GLU A 121 36.35 8.58 -40.56
CA GLU A 121 35.68 9.67 -41.28
C GLU A 121 34.35 10.07 -40.61
N ASN A 122 33.66 9.10 -39.99
CA ASN A 122 32.43 9.28 -39.22
C ASN A 122 32.73 9.74 -37.78
N VAL A 123 33.95 9.50 -37.29
CA VAL A 123 34.42 9.81 -35.93
C VAL A 123 35.53 10.85 -35.98
N ARG A 124 35.21 12.17 -35.93
CA ARG A 124 36.23 13.23 -35.80
C ARG A 124 37.15 12.90 -34.63
N ARG A 125 38.40 12.54 -34.93
CA ARG A 125 39.42 12.27 -33.92
C ARG A 125 39.71 13.55 -33.15
N ILE A 126 39.56 13.49 -31.83
CA ILE A 126 40.12 14.52 -30.96
C ILE A 126 41.65 14.39 -31.06
N PRO A 127 42.42 15.48 -31.30
CA PRO A 127 43.87 15.40 -31.34
C PRO A 127 44.42 14.71 -30.09
N ALA A 128 45.16 13.61 -30.25
CA ALA A 128 45.75 12.92 -29.12
C ALA A 128 46.76 13.85 -28.43
N PRO A 129 46.83 13.89 -27.08
CA PRO A 129 47.99 14.43 -26.37
C PRO A 129 49.26 13.71 -26.85
N ARG A 130 50.44 14.31 -26.66
CA ARG A 130 51.74 13.70 -27.07
C ARG A 130 51.92 12.27 -26.54
N ASP A 131 51.27 11.94 -25.44
CA ASP A 131 51.40 10.65 -24.73
C ASP A 131 50.16 9.74 -24.95
N GLY A 132 49.15 10.19 -25.71
CA GLY A 132 47.92 9.43 -26.02
C GLY A 132 46.91 9.28 -24.88
N GLU A 133 47.32 9.52 -23.63
CA GLU A 133 46.51 9.34 -22.43
C GLU A 133 45.83 10.63 -21.96
N ARG A 134 44.60 10.50 -21.45
CA ARG A 134 43.82 11.61 -20.90
C ARG A 134 43.28 11.29 -19.52
N GLN A 135 43.15 12.31 -18.70
CA GLN A 135 42.52 12.25 -17.38
C GLN A 135 41.00 12.18 -17.47
N LEU A 136 40.34 11.58 -16.47
CA LEU A 136 38.89 11.39 -16.43
C LEU A 136 38.13 12.72 -16.51
N GLY A 137 38.70 13.81 -15.98
CA GLY A 137 38.14 15.16 -16.06
C GLY A 137 37.89 15.65 -17.49
N GLY A 138 38.72 15.22 -18.46
CA GLY A 138 38.61 15.61 -19.87
C GLY A 138 37.54 14.86 -20.67
N ILE A 139 36.78 13.96 -20.04
CA ILE A 139 35.78 13.15 -20.76
C ILE A 139 34.54 13.97 -21.20
N VAL A 140 34.21 15.03 -20.45
CA VAL A 140 33.14 15.96 -20.82
C VAL A 140 33.51 16.72 -22.09
N ASP A 141 34.77 17.13 -22.21
CA ASP A 141 35.29 17.81 -23.39
C ASP A 141 35.38 16.85 -24.59
N ALA A 142 35.80 15.61 -24.34
CA ALA A 142 35.83 14.58 -25.37
C ALA A 142 34.44 14.29 -25.95
N PHE A 143 33.44 14.14 -25.08
CA PHE A 143 32.05 14.00 -25.49
C PHE A 143 31.54 15.21 -26.28
N ALA A 144 31.89 16.43 -25.87
CA ALA A 144 31.48 17.64 -26.56
C ALA A 144 32.11 17.79 -27.95
N ALA A 145 33.31 17.25 -28.15
CA ALA A 145 34.07 17.28 -29.40
C ALA A 145 33.66 16.17 -30.41
N ALA A 146 33.01 15.09 -29.96
CA ALA A 146 32.60 13.98 -30.81
C ALA A 146 31.49 14.40 -31.81
N PRO A 147 31.58 14.01 -33.11
CA PRO A 147 30.50 14.21 -34.07
C PRO A 147 29.27 13.42 -33.61
N GLY A 148 28.11 14.07 -33.51
CA GLY A 148 26.90 13.47 -32.96
C GLY A 148 26.87 13.33 -31.43
N ARG A 149 27.95 13.71 -30.71
CA ARG A 149 28.06 13.63 -29.23
C ARG A 149 27.70 12.23 -28.70
N ARG A 150 28.33 11.21 -29.29
CA ARG A 150 28.16 9.80 -28.92
C ARG A 150 29.49 9.25 -28.41
N LEU A 151 29.48 8.69 -27.19
CA LEU A 151 30.67 8.18 -26.54
C LEU A 151 30.40 6.83 -25.87
N VAL A 152 31.20 5.82 -26.19
CA VAL A 152 31.23 4.52 -25.51
C VAL A 152 32.45 4.46 -24.63
N VAL A 153 32.24 4.18 -23.34
CA VAL A 153 33.28 4.07 -22.33
C VAL A 153 33.42 2.60 -21.93
N LEU A 154 34.53 2.00 -22.36
CA LEU A 154 34.90 0.63 -22.04
C LEU A 154 35.79 0.59 -20.81
N GLY A 155 35.55 -0.36 -19.91
CA GLY A 155 36.42 -0.54 -18.76
C GLY A 155 36.19 -1.88 -18.08
N GLY A 156 37.26 -2.44 -17.50
CA GLY A 156 37.19 -3.69 -16.75
C GLY A 156 36.24 -3.63 -15.55
N PRO A 157 35.95 -4.77 -14.91
CA PRO A 157 35.25 -4.79 -13.63
C PRO A 157 35.95 -3.87 -12.61
N GLY A 158 35.21 -3.04 -11.88
CA GLY A 158 35.80 -2.15 -10.86
C GLY A 158 36.60 -0.95 -11.38
N SER A 159 36.69 -0.73 -12.70
CA SER A 159 37.41 0.40 -13.33
C SER A 159 36.81 1.80 -13.09
N GLY A 160 35.66 1.92 -12.42
CA GLY A 160 35.06 3.21 -12.10
C GLY A 160 34.05 3.76 -13.13
N LYS A 161 33.58 2.97 -14.10
CA LYS A 161 32.56 3.38 -15.10
C LYS A 161 31.36 4.11 -14.51
N SER A 162 30.74 3.60 -13.44
CA SER A 162 29.60 4.26 -12.79
C SER A 162 29.98 5.54 -12.03
N VAL A 163 31.22 5.66 -11.55
CA VAL A 163 31.74 6.93 -10.97
C VAL A 163 31.93 7.96 -12.07
N LEU A 164 32.43 7.53 -13.23
CA LEU A 164 32.54 8.36 -14.43
C LEU A 164 31.17 8.84 -14.92
N ALA A 165 30.18 7.95 -15.05
CA ALA A 165 28.83 8.32 -15.48
C ALA A 165 28.21 9.39 -14.55
N LEU A 166 28.45 9.27 -13.24
CA LEU A 166 28.01 10.25 -12.25
C LEU A 166 28.77 11.58 -12.39
N ARG A 167 30.12 11.57 -12.45
CA ARG A 167 30.93 12.78 -12.63
C ARG A 167 30.59 13.50 -13.94
N PHE A 168 30.39 12.75 -15.03
CA PHE A 168 29.93 13.27 -16.31
C PHE A 168 28.57 13.97 -16.19
N THR A 169 27.60 13.32 -15.53
CA THR A 169 26.26 13.88 -15.33
C THR A 169 26.29 15.19 -14.54
N LEU A 170 27.03 15.23 -13.42
CA LEU A 170 27.19 16.45 -12.62
C LEU A 170 27.97 17.54 -13.36
N GLY A 171 29.04 17.18 -14.06
CA GLY A 171 29.84 18.11 -14.87
C GLY A 171 29.02 18.75 -15.99
N ARG A 172 28.22 17.96 -16.72
CA ARG A 172 27.30 18.47 -17.75
C ARG A 172 26.18 19.36 -17.17
N LEU A 173 25.67 19.04 -15.98
CA LEU A 173 24.67 19.87 -15.28
C LEU A 173 25.23 21.19 -14.75
N ALA A 174 26.53 21.24 -14.44
CA ALA A 174 27.20 22.44 -13.97
C ALA A 174 27.33 23.51 -15.07
N VAL A 175 27.54 23.07 -16.32
CA VAL A 175 27.68 23.97 -17.49
C VAL A 175 26.38 24.11 -18.31
N ARG A 176 25.27 23.52 -17.86
CA ARG A 176 23.97 23.53 -18.57
C ARG A 176 23.32 24.92 -18.50
N ARG A 177 22.86 25.43 -19.65
CA ARG A 177 21.99 26.63 -19.73
C ARG A 177 20.50 26.27 -19.54
N PRO A 178 19.67 27.18 -19.00
CA PRO A 178 18.22 26.98 -18.90
C PRO A 178 17.60 26.57 -20.25
N GLY A 179 16.66 25.63 -20.21
CA GLY A 179 16.02 25.05 -21.40
C GLY A 179 16.88 24.08 -22.21
N GLY A 180 18.15 23.84 -21.86
CA GLY A 180 19.04 22.90 -22.55
C GLY A 180 18.80 21.42 -22.21
N ALA A 181 19.50 20.52 -22.90
CA ALA A 181 19.41 19.08 -22.65
C ALA A 181 19.87 18.67 -21.23
N VAL A 182 19.19 17.69 -20.65
CA VAL A 182 19.46 17.20 -19.28
C VAL A 182 20.12 15.83 -19.34
N PRO A 183 21.34 15.64 -18.82
CA PRO A 183 21.94 14.30 -18.71
C PRO A 183 21.18 13.48 -17.67
N VAL A 184 20.77 12.26 -18.02
CA VAL A 184 20.07 11.35 -17.11
C VAL A 184 20.71 9.97 -17.17
N ILE A 185 21.07 9.42 -16.00
CA ILE A 185 21.66 8.08 -15.90
C ILE A 185 20.57 7.02 -15.94
N PHE A 186 20.67 6.10 -16.90
CA PHE A 186 19.77 4.97 -17.09
C PHE A 186 20.56 3.65 -16.91
N PRO A 187 20.29 2.88 -15.83
CA PRO A 187 20.84 1.54 -15.69
C PRO A 187 20.25 0.61 -16.76
N LEU A 188 21.08 0.04 -17.64
CA LEU A 188 20.62 -0.65 -18.85
C LEU A 188 20.09 -2.08 -18.58
N ALA A 189 20.40 -2.67 -17.43
CA ALA A 189 19.99 -4.03 -17.04
C ALA A 189 18.48 -4.32 -17.11
N GLY A 190 17.63 -3.29 -17.18
CA GLY A 190 16.18 -3.42 -17.25
C GLY A 190 15.58 -3.34 -18.67
N TRP A 191 16.40 -3.21 -19.73
CA TRP A 191 15.94 -3.11 -21.11
C TRP A 191 15.95 -4.47 -21.81
N ASP A 192 14.85 -4.82 -22.51
CA ASP A 192 14.81 -5.98 -23.41
C ASP A 192 14.66 -5.48 -24.87
N PRO A 193 15.75 -5.54 -25.67
CA PRO A 193 15.76 -5.08 -27.06
C PRO A 193 14.78 -5.80 -27.97
N ARG A 194 14.36 -7.03 -27.61
CA ARG A 194 13.47 -7.85 -28.47
C ARG A 194 12.00 -7.44 -28.36
N HIS A 195 11.62 -6.81 -27.26
CA HIS A 195 10.22 -6.50 -26.95
C HIS A 195 9.93 -5.00 -26.90
N SER A 196 10.95 -4.16 -26.67
CA SER A 196 10.78 -2.71 -26.52
C SER A 196 11.90 -1.93 -27.21
N GLY A 197 11.51 -0.92 -27.99
CA GLY A 197 12.47 0.06 -28.54
C GLY A 197 13.17 0.86 -27.44
N LEU A 198 14.36 1.37 -27.72
CA LEU A 198 15.19 2.08 -26.74
C LEU A 198 14.50 3.35 -26.25
N ARG A 199 13.98 4.19 -27.15
CA ARG A 199 13.29 5.45 -26.81
C ARG A 199 11.99 5.22 -26.08
N ASP A 200 11.28 4.15 -26.39
CA ASP A 200 10.06 3.76 -25.67
C ASP A 200 10.42 3.37 -24.24
N TRP A 201 11.43 2.51 -24.09
CA TRP A 201 11.95 2.12 -22.78
C TRP A 201 12.50 3.32 -22.00
N LEU A 202 13.29 4.20 -22.62
CA LEU A 202 13.81 5.43 -21.99
C LEU A 202 12.67 6.36 -21.57
N ALA A 203 11.63 6.52 -22.39
CA ALA A 203 10.48 7.37 -22.08
C ALA A 203 9.66 6.79 -20.94
N GLU A 204 9.40 5.48 -20.95
CA GLU A 204 8.74 4.77 -19.86
C GLU A 204 9.56 4.83 -18.59
N ARG A 205 10.88 4.65 -18.69
CA ARG A 205 11.81 4.71 -17.58
C ARG A 205 11.91 6.12 -17.00
N LEU A 206 12.00 7.14 -17.84
CA LEU A 206 12.02 8.54 -17.43
C LEU A 206 10.66 8.98 -16.85
N ALA A 207 9.55 8.51 -17.41
CA ALA A 207 8.21 8.74 -16.87
C ALA A 207 7.98 8.00 -15.54
N ALA A 208 8.57 6.82 -15.37
CA ALA A 208 8.60 6.11 -14.11
C ALA A 208 9.45 6.89 -13.10
N ASP A 209 10.70 7.20 -13.47
CA ASP A 209 11.70 7.79 -12.58
C ASP A 209 11.40 9.25 -12.21
N TYR A 210 10.68 9.97 -13.07
CA TYR A 210 10.29 11.35 -12.81
C TYR A 210 8.81 11.52 -13.17
N ARG A 211 7.92 11.14 -12.25
CA ARG A 211 6.47 10.98 -12.52
C ARG A 211 5.74 12.19 -13.14
N PRO A 212 6.08 13.45 -12.87
CA PRO A 212 5.53 14.60 -13.58
C PRO A 212 5.79 14.59 -15.10
N LEU A 213 6.78 13.83 -15.55
CA LEU A 213 7.02 13.56 -16.96
C LEU A 213 6.07 12.49 -17.53
N ALA A 214 5.38 11.70 -16.70
CA ALA A 214 4.30 10.81 -17.15
C ALA A 214 3.01 11.56 -17.52
N ALA A 215 2.90 12.85 -17.18
CA ALA A 215 1.77 13.67 -17.58
C ALA A 215 1.69 13.79 -19.11
N PRO A 216 0.49 13.82 -19.72
CA PRO A 216 0.36 14.02 -21.15
C PRO A 216 0.93 15.39 -21.54
N ALA A 217 1.85 15.40 -22.52
CA ALA A 217 2.38 16.63 -23.12
C ALA A 217 1.44 17.14 -24.22
N ASP A 218 0.92 16.19 -24.99
CA ASP A 218 -0.13 16.30 -25.97
C ASP A 218 -1.09 15.11 -25.77
N GLY A 219 -2.27 15.09 -26.40
CA GLY A 219 -3.28 14.04 -26.18
C GLY A 219 -2.86 12.61 -26.55
N ARG A 220 -1.60 12.38 -26.95
CA ARG A 220 -1.06 11.09 -27.42
C ARG A 220 0.27 10.68 -26.76
N ARG A 221 1.11 11.59 -26.26
CA ARG A 221 2.45 11.30 -25.72
C ARG A 221 2.62 11.83 -24.30
N THR A 222 3.46 11.15 -23.52
CA THR A 222 3.89 11.65 -22.20
C THR A 222 4.90 12.80 -22.36
N MET A 223 5.04 13.64 -21.35
CA MET A 223 6.07 14.67 -21.28
C MET A 223 7.49 14.06 -21.33
N ALA A 224 7.70 12.87 -20.75
CA ALA A 224 8.94 12.12 -20.88
C ALA A 224 9.26 11.82 -22.33
N ARG A 225 8.28 11.30 -23.08
CA ARG A 225 8.45 11.03 -24.51
C ARG A 225 8.67 12.32 -25.30
N ALA A 226 7.94 13.38 -24.99
CA ALA A 226 8.10 14.66 -25.66
C ALA A 226 9.48 15.30 -25.41
N LEU A 227 10.07 15.15 -24.22
CA LEU A 227 11.42 15.63 -23.92
C LEU A 227 12.49 14.82 -24.66
N LEU A 228 12.34 13.49 -24.74
CA LEU A 228 13.23 12.62 -25.51
C LEU A 228 13.16 12.89 -27.01
N ASP A 229 11.95 12.95 -27.58
CA ASP A 229 11.71 13.22 -29.00
C ASP A 229 12.28 14.58 -29.45
N THR A 230 12.51 15.51 -28.51
CA THR A 230 12.95 16.87 -28.81
C THR A 230 14.39 17.14 -28.39
N GLY A 231 15.15 16.09 -28.06
CA GLY A 231 16.57 16.18 -27.72
C GLY A 231 16.86 16.90 -26.40
N LEU A 232 15.87 17.07 -25.53
CA LEU A 232 16.02 17.73 -24.23
C LEU A 232 16.51 16.76 -23.13
N VAL A 233 16.72 15.50 -23.46
CA VAL A 233 17.30 14.48 -22.57
C VAL A 233 18.55 13.94 -23.25
N LEU A 234 19.64 13.89 -22.49
CA LEU A 234 20.90 13.24 -22.86
C LEU A 234 20.99 11.91 -22.09
N PRO A 235 20.74 10.76 -22.74
CA PRO A 235 20.84 9.46 -22.09
C PRO A 235 22.28 9.11 -21.73
N VAL A 236 22.50 8.75 -20.47
CA VAL A 236 23.74 8.16 -19.96
C VAL A 236 23.43 6.70 -19.59
N LEU A 237 23.66 5.80 -20.52
CA LEU A 237 23.37 4.37 -20.41
C LEU A 237 24.49 3.67 -19.62
N ASP A 238 24.22 3.31 -18.36
CA ASP A 238 25.21 2.64 -17.50
C ASP A 238 24.98 1.13 -17.47
N GLY A 239 26.00 0.35 -17.83
CA GLY A 239 26.03 -1.10 -17.67
C GLY A 239 25.45 -1.89 -18.85
N PHE A 240 25.92 -1.68 -20.08
CA PHE A 240 25.54 -2.52 -21.23
C PHE A 240 25.86 -4.01 -21.00
N ASP A 241 26.97 -4.30 -20.30
CA ASP A 241 27.38 -5.65 -19.92
C ASP A 241 26.45 -6.35 -18.91
N GLU A 242 25.44 -5.64 -18.40
CA GLU A 242 24.42 -6.21 -17.51
C GLU A 242 23.23 -6.80 -18.28
N LEU A 243 23.16 -6.59 -19.61
CA LEU A 243 22.20 -7.27 -20.47
C LEU A 243 22.53 -8.76 -20.62
N PRO A 244 21.54 -9.62 -20.88
CA PRO A 244 21.81 -11.01 -21.27
C PRO A 244 22.66 -11.05 -22.55
N GLN A 245 23.73 -11.84 -22.56
CA GLN A 245 24.63 -11.93 -23.72
C GLN A 245 23.89 -12.23 -25.03
N ALA A 246 22.86 -13.08 -24.99
CA ALA A 246 22.04 -13.46 -26.14
C ALA A 246 21.32 -12.29 -26.85
N VAL A 247 21.32 -11.08 -26.28
CA VAL A 247 20.71 -9.89 -26.90
C VAL A 247 21.70 -8.78 -27.23
N TYR A 248 23.02 -9.00 -27.11
CA TYR A 248 24.02 -7.97 -27.36
C TYR A 248 23.99 -7.40 -28.79
N GLY A 249 24.05 -8.26 -29.82
CA GLY A 249 23.98 -7.80 -31.21
C GLY A 249 22.64 -7.15 -31.59
N GLU A 250 21.51 -7.63 -31.05
CA GLU A 250 20.20 -6.98 -31.22
C GLU A 250 20.14 -5.63 -30.50
N ALA A 251 20.74 -5.51 -29.32
CA ALA A 251 20.79 -4.27 -28.56
C ALA A 251 21.48 -3.16 -29.36
N VAL A 252 22.65 -3.43 -29.94
CA VAL A 252 23.36 -2.42 -30.74
C VAL A 252 22.58 -2.05 -32.00
N ARG A 253 22.03 -3.04 -32.72
CA ARG A 253 21.17 -2.77 -33.89
C ARG A 253 19.96 -1.91 -33.55
N ARG A 254 19.31 -2.16 -32.41
CA ARG A 254 18.18 -1.35 -31.93
C ARG A 254 18.59 0.05 -31.51
N ILE A 255 19.75 0.21 -30.88
CA ILE A 255 20.29 1.53 -30.58
C ILE A 255 20.50 2.28 -31.89
N ASN A 256 21.24 1.72 -32.85
CA ASN A 256 21.50 2.32 -34.17
C ASN A 256 20.22 2.70 -34.92
N ALA A 257 19.20 1.82 -34.93
CA ALA A 257 17.93 2.07 -35.61
C ALA A 257 17.13 3.26 -35.04
N GLU A 258 17.45 3.72 -33.83
CA GLU A 258 16.78 4.83 -33.14
C GLU A 258 17.69 6.07 -32.97
N LEU A 259 18.89 6.04 -33.56
CA LEU A 259 19.78 7.18 -33.70
C LEU A 259 19.25 8.08 -34.82
N ASP A 260 18.45 9.09 -34.49
CA ASP A 260 18.23 10.22 -35.42
C ASP A 260 19.49 11.10 -35.43
N ASP A 261 19.60 12.01 -36.41
CA ASP A 261 20.79 12.84 -36.68
C ASP A 261 21.38 13.58 -35.45
N ASP A 262 20.60 13.78 -34.39
CA ASP A 262 20.96 14.58 -33.21
C ASP A 262 20.72 13.91 -31.84
N LEU A 263 20.66 12.56 -31.71
CA LEU A 263 20.56 11.93 -30.37
C LEU A 263 21.95 11.77 -29.71
N PRO A 264 22.35 12.64 -28.76
CA PRO A 264 23.60 12.48 -28.03
C PRO A 264 23.46 11.39 -26.98
N LEU A 265 24.46 10.52 -26.80
CA LEU A 265 24.40 9.48 -25.76
C LEU A 265 25.78 9.12 -25.22
N LEU A 266 25.85 8.79 -23.94
CA LEU A 266 27.01 8.14 -23.33
C LEU A 266 26.63 6.72 -22.93
N LEU A 267 27.44 5.73 -23.30
CA LEU A 267 27.22 4.33 -22.95
C LEU A 267 28.43 3.77 -22.22
N THR A 268 28.22 3.00 -21.14
CA THR A 268 29.29 2.29 -20.44
C THR A 268 29.17 0.78 -20.63
N SER A 269 30.29 0.09 -20.85
CA SER A 269 30.32 -1.36 -21.05
C SER A 269 31.65 -1.99 -20.59
N ARG A 270 31.68 -3.32 -20.48
CA ARG A 270 32.93 -4.07 -20.42
C ARG A 270 33.50 -4.29 -21.82
N PRO A 271 34.84 -4.31 -21.99
CA PRO A 271 35.46 -4.52 -23.30
C PRO A 271 34.99 -5.80 -24.00
N GLN A 272 34.90 -6.92 -23.29
CA GLN A 272 34.50 -8.20 -23.89
C GLN A 272 33.04 -8.18 -24.35
N ALA A 273 32.13 -7.66 -23.51
CA ALA A 273 30.71 -7.56 -23.85
C ALA A 273 30.48 -6.64 -25.06
N TRP A 274 31.25 -5.54 -25.15
CA TRP A 274 31.19 -4.64 -26.30
C TRP A 274 31.73 -5.27 -27.57
N ALA A 275 32.89 -5.94 -27.50
CA ALA A 275 33.48 -6.65 -28.64
C ALA A 275 32.50 -7.69 -29.20
N THR A 276 31.91 -8.53 -28.33
CA THR A 276 30.88 -9.49 -28.75
C THR A 276 29.67 -8.81 -29.38
N ALA A 277 29.23 -7.66 -28.85
CA ALA A 277 28.10 -6.93 -29.42
C ALA A 277 28.38 -6.36 -30.82
N VAL A 278 29.63 -5.92 -31.05
CA VAL A 278 30.09 -5.44 -32.35
C VAL A 278 30.25 -6.61 -33.33
N ASP A 279 30.81 -7.73 -32.89
CA ASP A 279 31.01 -8.93 -33.72
C ASP A 279 29.69 -9.59 -34.14
N GLU A 280 28.71 -9.66 -33.23
CA GLU A 280 27.38 -10.27 -33.48
C GLU A 280 26.39 -9.30 -34.15
N GLY A 281 26.68 -8.01 -34.13
CA GLY A 281 25.75 -6.94 -34.50
C GLY A 281 26.38 -5.97 -35.48
N ASP A 282 26.75 -4.80 -34.96
CA ASP A 282 27.35 -3.69 -35.70
C ASP A 282 28.10 -2.77 -34.72
N VAL A 283 28.90 -1.82 -35.22
CA VAL A 283 29.45 -0.72 -34.43
C VAL A 283 28.38 0.32 -34.12
N LEU A 284 28.56 1.11 -33.06
CA LEU A 284 27.65 2.23 -32.78
C LEU A 284 27.98 3.42 -33.69
N THR A 285 27.05 3.77 -34.58
CA THR A 285 27.29 4.77 -35.64
C THR A 285 27.67 6.14 -35.07
N ALA A 286 28.72 6.73 -35.61
CA ALA A 286 29.35 8.00 -35.21
C ALA A 286 29.75 8.07 -33.72
N ALA A 287 29.92 6.93 -33.05
CA ALA A 287 30.35 6.91 -31.66
C ALA A 287 31.86 6.80 -31.53
N GLN A 288 32.44 7.67 -30.71
CA GLN A 288 33.80 7.50 -30.25
C GLN A 288 33.84 6.42 -29.17
N VAL A 289 34.82 5.53 -29.21
CA VAL A 289 35.02 4.50 -28.20
C VAL A 289 36.31 4.75 -27.45
N VAL A 290 36.22 4.85 -26.12
CA VAL A 290 37.35 5.06 -25.22
C VAL A 290 37.47 3.91 -24.24
N LYS A 291 38.69 3.58 -23.85
CA LYS A 291 39.00 2.53 -22.89
C LYS A 291 39.63 3.14 -21.65
N LEU A 292 39.02 2.90 -20.49
CA LEU A 292 39.60 3.18 -19.19
C LEU A 292 40.78 2.23 -18.96
N LEU A 293 41.92 2.82 -18.61
CA LEU A 293 43.13 2.09 -18.26
C LEU A 293 43.07 1.64 -16.79
N PRO A 294 43.68 0.50 -16.45
CA PRO A 294 44.02 0.19 -15.07
C PRO A 294 44.86 1.31 -14.45
N LEU A 295 44.80 1.45 -13.13
CA LEU A 295 45.68 2.35 -12.39
C LEU A 295 47.11 1.83 -12.48
N ASP A 296 48.08 2.73 -12.62
CA ASP A 296 49.46 2.34 -12.34
C ASP A 296 49.68 2.23 -10.82
N ILE A 297 50.67 1.43 -10.43
CA ILE A 297 50.99 1.20 -9.03
C ILE A 297 51.38 2.51 -8.33
N GLY A 298 52.02 3.45 -9.03
CA GLY A 298 52.33 4.77 -8.48
C GLY A 298 51.10 5.59 -8.13
N GLN A 299 50.06 5.60 -8.99
CA GLN A 299 48.76 6.23 -8.74
C GLN A 299 48.08 5.63 -7.51
N SER A 300 48.12 4.30 -7.40
CA SER A 300 47.54 3.57 -6.27
C SER A 300 48.32 3.81 -4.98
N ALA A 301 49.65 3.77 -5.02
CA ALA A 301 50.56 4.07 -3.92
C ALA A 301 50.33 5.48 -3.38
N ALA A 302 50.42 6.49 -4.26
CA ALA A 302 50.21 7.88 -3.89
C ALA A 302 48.82 8.12 -3.28
N TYR A 303 47.79 7.43 -3.80
CA TYR A 303 46.45 7.52 -3.24
C TYR A 303 46.32 6.85 -1.86
N LEU A 304 46.84 5.64 -1.69
CA LEU A 304 46.78 4.94 -0.40
C LEU A 304 47.58 5.68 0.68
N GLU A 305 48.79 6.18 0.37
CA GLU A 305 49.59 6.98 1.30
C GLU A 305 48.91 8.30 1.67
N ARG A 306 48.38 9.04 0.68
CA ARG A 306 47.71 10.33 0.93
C ARG A 306 46.46 10.19 1.80
N THR A 307 45.82 9.02 1.77
CA THR A 307 44.51 8.80 2.40
C THR A 307 44.58 7.96 3.67
N ALA A 308 45.72 7.33 3.94
CA ALA A 308 46.00 6.65 5.20
C ALA A 308 46.41 7.64 6.30
N ARG A 309 46.15 7.26 7.55
CA ARG A 309 46.56 8.07 8.70
C ARG A 309 48.10 8.10 8.82
N PRO A 310 48.73 9.28 8.95
CA PRO A 310 50.16 9.37 9.18
C PRO A 310 50.61 8.61 10.45
N LEU A 311 51.77 7.98 10.37
CA LEU A 311 52.49 7.40 11.51
C LEU A 311 53.60 8.37 11.97
N PRO A 312 53.90 8.43 13.28
CA PRO A 312 55.14 9.07 13.74
C PRO A 312 56.31 8.30 13.12
N ALA A 313 57.18 9.00 12.42
CA ALA A 313 58.35 8.41 11.79
C ALA A 313 59.59 9.17 12.26
N ASP A 314 60.61 8.42 12.67
CA ASP A 314 61.92 8.97 12.97
C ASP A 314 62.58 9.45 11.67
N GLY A 315 62.99 10.71 11.62
CA GLY A 315 63.70 11.29 10.47
C GLY A 315 62.86 12.13 9.49
N GLY A 316 61.65 12.55 9.84
CA GLY A 316 60.93 13.63 9.13
C GLY A 316 60.21 13.25 7.83
N ARG A 317 60.31 11.99 7.37
CA ARG A 317 59.46 11.45 6.28
C ARG A 317 58.09 11.03 6.81
N ARG A 318 56.99 11.48 6.20
CA ARG A 318 55.64 11.01 6.56
C ARG A 318 55.47 9.55 6.10
N ALA A 319 55.46 8.61 7.04
CA ALA A 319 55.17 7.20 6.77
C ALA A 319 53.70 6.86 7.08
N THR A 320 53.17 5.81 6.46
CA THR A 320 51.83 5.27 6.72
C THR A 320 51.88 3.76 6.89
N VAL A 321 50.75 3.15 7.28
CA VAL A 321 50.63 1.67 7.35
C VAL A 321 50.86 1.00 6.00
N TRP A 322 50.68 1.72 4.88
CA TRP A 322 50.90 1.20 3.54
C TRP A 322 52.36 1.27 3.08
N THR A 323 53.18 2.14 3.68
CA THR A 323 54.54 2.40 3.20
C THR A 323 55.42 1.13 3.11
N PRO A 324 55.40 0.19 4.07
CA PRO A 324 56.16 -1.07 3.94
C PRO A 324 55.70 -1.95 2.77
N VAL A 325 54.38 -2.06 2.58
CA VAL A 325 53.77 -2.87 1.52
C VAL A 325 54.06 -2.30 0.14
N LEU A 326 53.95 -0.98 0.01
CA LEU A 326 54.22 -0.29 -1.25
C LEU A 326 55.70 -0.41 -1.64
N ARG A 327 56.63 -0.30 -0.68
CA ARG A 327 58.07 -0.55 -0.92
C ARG A 327 58.33 -1.98 -1.37
N TYR A 328 57.67 -2.97 -0.77
CA TYR A 328 57.78 -4.36 -1.22
C TYR A 328 57.30 -4.53 -2.66
N LEU A 329 56.18 -3.90 -3.05
CA LEU A 329 55.67 -3.97 -4.43
C LEU A 329 56.54 -3.23 -5.46
N GLU A 330 57.35 -2.25 -5.02
CA GLU A 330 58.38 -1.64 -5.86
C GLU A 330 59.55 -2.62 -6.12
N GLU A 331 59.92 -3.41 -5.11
CA GLU A 331 60.98 -4.43 -5.20
C GLU A 331 60.50 -5.69 -5.95
N GLU A 332 59.24 -6.09 -5.76
CA GLU A 332 58.62 -7.29 -6.35
C GLU A 332 57.32 -6.97 -7.13
N PRO A 333 57.41 -6.40 -8.36
CA PRO A 333 56.25 -6.00 -9.15
C PRO A 333 55.36 -7.17 -9.62
N GLY A 334 55.89 -8.40 -9.58
CA GLY A 334 55.20 -9.62 -10.01
C GLY A 334 54.21 -10.19 -9.00
N HIS A 335 54.20 -9.68 -7.76
CA HIS A 335 53.34 -10.17 -6.70
C HIS A 335 51.84 -9.97 -7.03
N PRO A 336 50.93 -10.94 -6.74
CA PRO A 336 49.52 -10.85 -7.12
C PRO A 336 48.79 -9.58 -6.62
N LEU A 337 49.20 -9.05 -5.47
CA LEU A 337 48.68 -7.79 -4.91
C LEU A 337 48.89 -6.59 -5.86
N ALA A 338 49.98 -6.55 -6.63
CA ALA A 338 50.20 -5.47 -7.59
C ALA A 338 49.06 -5.43 -8.62
N ALA A 339 48.70 -6.58 -9.20
CA ALA A 339 47.59 -6.69 -10.15
C ALA A 339 46.26 -6.21 -9.53
N VAL A 340 45.98 -6.58 -8.27
CA VAL A 340 44.77 -6.16 -7.54
C VAL A 340 44.74 -4.65 -7.34
N LEU A 341 45.86 -4.03 -6.96
CA LEU A 341 45.95 -2.59 -6.73
C LEU A 341 45.93 -1.76 -8.01
N THR A 342 45.89 -2.37 -9.21
CA THR A 342 45.59 -1.64 -10.45
C THR A 342 44.09 -1.39 -10.66
N VAL A 343 43.22 -2.04 -9.88
CA VAL A 343 41.76 -1.91 -10.02
C VAL A 343 41.23 -0.84 -9.04
N PRO A 344 40.63 0.27 -9.51
CA PRO A 344 40.14 1.35 -8.64
C PRO A 344 39.20 0.90 -7.52
N LEU A 345 38.33 -0.07 -7.79
CA LEU A 345 37.48 -0.68 -6.76
C LEU A 345 38.30 -1.31 -5.65
N MET A 346 39.32 -2.10 -5.99
CA MET A 346 40.15 -2.81 -5.01
C MET A 346 41.00 -1.83 -4.19
N VAL A 347 41.54 -0.77 -4.81
CA VAL A 347 42.21 0.32 -4.09
C VAL A 347 41.24 1.00 -3.10
N ALA A 348 39.98 1.24 -3.51
CA ALA A 348 38.97 1.81 -2.62
C ALA A 348 38.61 0.86 -1.46
N LEU A 349 38.49 -0.45 -1.71
CA LEU A 349 38.25 -1.47 -0.67
C LEU A 349 39.43 -1.59 0.28
N ALA A 350 40.66 -1.69 -0.24
CA ALA A 350 41.90 -1.72 0.53
C ALA A 350 42.03 -0.51 1.46
N ARG A 351 41.72 0.69 0.94
CA ARG A 351 41.65 1.91 1.77
C ARG A 351 40.63 1.80 2.89
N THR A 352 39.45 1.24 2.63
CA THR A 352 38.42 1.08 3.67
C THR A 352 38.80 0.00 4.69
N VAL A 353 39.47 -1.07 4.28
CA VAL A 353 39.83 -2.21 5.15
C VAL A 353 41.06 -1.91 6.02
N TYR A 354 42.06 -1.21 5.49
CA TYR A 354 43.34 -0.94 6.17
C TYR A 354 43.58 0.55 6.48
N GLY A 355 42.59 1.41 6.24
CA GLY A 355 42.74 2.86 6.43
C GLY A 355 42.72 3.31 7.88
N ASP A 356 42.04 2.56 8.76
CA ASP A 356 42.14 2.70 10.21
C ASP A 356 43.11 1.63 10.74
N ARG A 357 43.84 1.92 11.82
CA ARG A 357 44.96 1.09 12.31
C ARG A 357 44.53 -0.28 12.87
N SER A 358 43.32 -0.75 12.60
CA SER A 358 42.81 -2.03 13.11
C SER A 358 43.42 -3.26 12.42
N ARG A 359 44.02 -3.08 11.24
CA ARG A 359 44.65 -4.16 10.46
C ARG A 359 45.95 -3.69 9.82
N ASP A 360 46.90 -4.61 9.71
CA ASP A 360 48.15 -4.38 8.99
C ASP A 360 48.00 -4.84 7.53
N PRO A 361 48.18 -3.96 6.53
CA PRO A 361 48.13 -4.35 5.12
C PRO A 361 49.24 -5.31 4.72
N ALA A 362 50.29 -5.49 5.53
CA ALA A 362 51.34 -6.48 5.29
C ALA A 362 50.80 -7.93 5.22
N GLU A 363 49.62 -8.22 5.80
CA GLU A 363 49.01 -9.54 5.65
C GLU A 363 48.71 -9.90 4.18
N LEU A 364 48.54 -8.91 3.30
CA LEU A 364 48.27 -9.12 1.88
C LEU A 364 49.49 -9.63 1.09
N LEU A 365 50.66 -9.65 1.71
CA LEU A 365 51.92 -10.19 1.16
C LEU A 365 52.18 -11.65 1.60
N ASP A 366 51.26 -12.26 2.36
CA ASP A 366 51.39 -13.64 2.80
C ASP A 366 51.03 -14.62 1.66
N ASP A 367 52.05 -15.10 0.96
CA ASP A 367 51.92 -16.05 -0.16
C ASP A 367 51.21 -17.35 0.23
N ALA A 368 51.35 -17.82 1.49
CA ALA A 368 50.71 -19.04 1.97
C ALA A 368 49.19 -18.86 2.13
N ARG A 369 48.74 -17.61 2.35
CA ARG A 369 47.33 -17.26 2.51
C ARG A 369 46.70 -16.75 1.21
N PHE A 370 47.49 -16.10 0.37
CA PHE A 370 47.07 -15.36 -0.81
C PHE A 370 47.84 -15.75 -2.07
N GLU A 371 47.64 -17.00 -2.49
CA GLU A 371 48.29 -17.60 -3.67
C GLU A 371 47.96 -16.90 -5.01
N SER A 372 46.85 -16.14 -5.08
CA SER A 372 46.40 -15.51 -6.33
C SER A 372 45.71 -14.16 -6.11
N ALA A 373 45.63 -13.37 -7.18
CA ALA A 373 44.95 -12.08 -7.18
C ALA A 373 43.47 -12.23 -6.83
N GLU A 374 42.81 -13.30 -7.31
CA GLU A 374 41.41 -13.60 -7.00
C GLU A 374 41.19 -13.81 -5.50
N ARG A 375 42.10 -14.52 -4.81
CA ARG A 375 42.01 -14.75 -3.35
C ARG A 375 42.17 -13.46 -2.56
N ILE A 376 43.02 -12.54 -3.03
CA ILE A 376 43.16 -11.20 -2.47
C ILE A 376 41.88 -10.37 -2.74
N GLU A 377 41.34 -10.41 -3.96
CA GLU A 377 40.08 -9.73 -4.30
C GLU A 377 38.91 -10.21 -3.41
N GLU A 378 38.78 -11.52 -3.23
CA GLU A 378 37.78 -12.14 -2.36
C GLU A 378 37.96 -11.69 -0.91
N HIS A 379 39.19 -11.72 -0.39
CA HIS A 379 39.50 -11.24 0.95
C HIS A 379 39.12 -9.77 1.16
N LEU A 380 39.47 -8.89 0.22
CA LEU A 380 39.10 -7.47 0.30
C LEU A 380 37.57 -7.26 0.27
N LEU A 381 36.84 -8.05 -0.52
CA LEU A 381 35.37 -8.02 -0.57
C LEU A 381 34.74 -8.54 0.73
N GLU A 382 35.29 -9.61 1.31
CA GLU A 382 34.82 -10.20 2.57
C GLU A 382 35.13 -9.33 3.78
N ALA A 383 36.30 -8.69 3.78
CA ALA A 383 36.76 -7.78 4.81
C ALA A 383 36.02 -6.43 4.76
N PHE A 384 35.44 -6.06 3.61
CA PHE A 384 34.79 -4.77 3.42
C PHE A 384 33.64 -4.52 4.39
N VAL A 385 32.69 -5.46 4.52
CA VAL A 385 31.52 -5.25 5.40
C VAL A 385 31.95 -5.15 6.87
N PRO A 386 32.77 -6.07 7.42
CA PRO A 386 33.27 -5.91 8.78
C PRO A 386 34.02 -4.61 9.02
N ALA A 387 34.94 -4.21 8.11
CA ALA A 387 35.69 -2.97 8.23
C ALA A 387 34.79 -1.73 8.14
N ALA A 388 33.83 -1.73 7.21
CA ALA A 388 32.85 -0.66 7.09
C ALA A 388 32.00 -0.53 8.35
N PHE A 389 31.78 -1.63 9.09
CA PHE A 389 31.01 -1.69 10.34
C PHE A 389 31.86 -1.70 11.63
N HIS A 390 33.18 -1.41 11.57
CA HIS A 390 34.08 -1.54 12.73
C HIS A 390 33.63 -0.73 13.96
N ASP A 391 33.12 0.50 13.77
CA ASP A 391 32.59 1.35 14.86
C ASP A 391 31.43 0.71 15.65
N ALA A 392 30.76 -0.29 15.08
CA ALA A 392 29.69 -1.02 15.76
C ALA A 392 30.20 -2.13 16.69
N GLY A 393 31.52 -2.33 16.78
CA GLY A 393 32.19 -3.42 17.48
C GLY A 393 32.13 -4.75 16.73
N ASP A 394 32.98 -5.71 17.11
CA ASP A 394 33.13 -6.99 16.41
C ASP A 394 31.82 -7.76 16.25
N ARG A 395 31.03 -7.83 17.33
CA ARG A 395 29.70 -8.47 17.30
C ARG A 395 28.75 -7.76 16.33
N GLY A 396 28.79 -6.43 16.27
CA GLY A 396 27.96 -5.62 15.37
C GLY A 396 28.33 -5.81 13.91
N ALA A 397 29.63 -5.89 13.61
CA ALA A 397 30.18 -6.17 12.29
C ALA A 397 29.78 -7.57 11.77
N VAL A 398 29.92 -8.61 12.60
CA VAL A 398 29.51 -9.98 12.27
C VAL A 398 28.00 -10.04 12.02
N GLU A 399 27.21 -9.39 12.87
CA GLU A 399 25.75 -9.37 12.71
C GLU A 399 25.32 -8.61 11.44
N ALA A 400 26.02 -7.51 11.10
CA ALA A 400 25.80 -6.77 9.86
C ALA A 400 26.08 -7.61 8.61
N ARG A 401 27.22 -8.34 8.56
CA ARG A 401 27.55 -9.28 7.46
C ARG A 401 26.46 -10.34 7.30
N ARG A 402 26.05 -11.00 8.40
CA ARG A 402 25.00 -12.03 8.37
C ARG A 402 23.66 -11.51 7.84
N ARG A 403 23.25 -10.32 8.26
CA ARG A 403 21.99 -9.68 7.83
C ARG A 403 22.05 -9.22 6.37
N LEU A 404 23.17 -8.64 5.93
CA LEU A 404 23.39 -8.26 4.54
C LEU A 404 23.46 -9.48 3.61
N GLY A 405 24.08 -10.59 4.04
CA GLY A 405 24.04 -11.86 3.29
C GLY A 405 22.65 -12.47 3.19
N THR A 406 21.82 -12.31 4.23
CA THR A 406 20.39 -12.68 4.16
C THR A 406 19.63 -11.84 3.14
N LEU A 407 19.92 -10.53 3.08
CA LEU A 407 19.34 -9.63 2.09
C LEU A 407 19.79 -9.96 0.66
N ALA A 408 21.09 -10.22 0.47
CA ALA A 408 21.69 -10.53 -0.81
C ALA A 408 21.07 -11.78 -1.45
N ARG A 409 20.93 -12.87 -0.68
CA ARG A 409 20.27 -14.11 -1.11
C ARG A 409 18.82 -13.90 -1.51
N GLU A 410 18.09 -13.09 -0.75
CA GLU A 410 16.69 -12.81 -1.05
C GLU A 410 16.52 -12.00 -2.33
N LEU A 411 17.38 -11.00 -2.57
CA LEU A 411 17.38 -10.23 -3.81
C LEU A 411 17.78 -11.08 -5.02
N GLN A 412 18.75 -11.98 -4.86
CA GLN A 412 19.14 -12.91 -5.92
C GLN A 412 18.01 -13.88 -6.28
N LYS A 413 17.31 -14.45 -5.28
CA LYS A 413 16.15 -15.33 -5.50
C LYS A 413 15.00 -14.67 -6.26
N ARG A 414 14.86 -13.34 -6.12
CA ARG A 414 13.81 -12.55 -6.78
C ARG A 414 14.18 -12.14 -8.20
N GLY A 415 15.44 -12.24 -8.59
CA GLY A 415 15.95 -11.68 -9.84
C GLY A 415 15.88 -10.14 -9.90
N THR A 416 15.74 -9.48 -8.74
CA THR A 416 15.65 -8.02 -8.65
C THR A 416 16.88 -7.48 -7.92
N GLY A 417 17.68 -6.64 -8.56
CA GLY A 417 18.80 -5.94 -7.92
C GLY A 417 18.39 -4.83 -6.93
N ARG A 418 17.08 -4.60 -6.76
CA ARG A 418 16.50 -3.47 -6.02
C ARG A 418 15.56 -3.94 -4.92
N LEU A 419 15.50 -3.15 -3.86
CA LEU A 419 14.67 -3.40 -2.68
C LEU A 419 13.85 -2.16 -2.33
N GLY A 420 12.56 -2.17 -2.64
CA GLY A 420 11.61 -1.20 -2.07
C GLY A 420 11.25 -1.59 -0.64
N TRP A 421 11.11 -0.63 0.28
CA TRP A 421 10.73 -0.97 1.66
C TRP A 421 9.33 -1.62 1.75
N TRP A 422 8.43 -1.33 0.81
CA TRP A 422 7.11 -1.97 0.71
C TRP A 422 7.19 -3.40 0.15
N GLU A 423 8.30 -3.78 -0.49
CA GLU A 423 8.55 -5.13 -1.03
C GLU A 423 9.18 -6.07 0.01
N LEU A 424 9.53 -5.53 1.19
CA LEU A 424 10.01 -6.32 2.32
C LEU A 424 8.95 -7.34 2.77
N GLU A 425 7.65 -7.06 2.58
CA GLU A 425 6.57 -8.02 2.88
C GLU A 425 6.77 -9.37 2.17
N ALA A 426 7.45 -9.37 1.02
CA ALA A 426 7.70 -10.60 0.29
C ALA A 426 8.73 -11.52 0.97
N MET A 427 9.49 -11.01 1.96
CA MET A 427 10.41 -11.82 2.77
C MET A 427 9.68 -12.67 3.82
N ALA A 428 8.41 -12.32 4.11
CA ALA A 428 7.58 -13.04 5.05
C ALA A 428 6.93 -14.30 4.42
N PRO A 429 6.62 -15.33 5.23
CA PRO A 429 5.92 -16.52 4.76
C PRO A 429 4.53 -16.18 4.19
N ARG A 430 4.03 -17.02 3.28
CA ARG A 430 2.72 -16.84 2.63
C ARG A 430 1.59 -16.67 3.64
N VAL A 431 1.59 -17.46 4.71
CA VAL A 431 0.60 -17.39 5.80
C VAL A 431 0.56 -15.99 6.41
N LEU A 432 1.72 -15.43 6.78
CA LEU A 432 1.76 -14.08 7.37
C LEU A 432 1.24 -13.02 6.40
N ARG A 433 1.57 -13.10 5.10
CA ARG A 433 1.07 -12.13 4.11
C ARG A 433 -0.45 -12.14 3.94
N VAL A 434 -1.10 -13.28 4.19
CA VAL A 434 -2.56 -13.44 4.08
C VAL A 434 -3.26 -12.94 5.34
N TYR A 435 -2.80 -13.34 6.53
CA TYR A 435 -3.48 -13.04 7.79
C TYR A 435 -3.05 -11.72 8.46
N ALA A 436 -1.86 -11.19 8.15
CA ALA A 436 -1.31 -10.00 8.78
C ALA A 436 -2.23 -8.77 8.69
N PRO A 437 -2.88 -8.45 7.56
CA PRO A 437 -3.78 -7.30 7.51
C PRO A 437 -4.94 -7.42 8.51
N GLY A 438 -5.54 -8.61 8.64
CA GLY A 438 -6.64 -8.83 9.60
C GLY A 438 -6.18 -8.61 11.04
N LEU A 439 -5.05 -9.20 11.43
CA LEU A 439 -4.47 -9.05 12.78
C LEU A 439 -4.13 -7.59 13.09
N VAL A 440 -3.60 -6.84 12.12
CA VAL A 440 -3.27 -5.41 12.30
C VAL A 440 -4.53 -4.57 12.47
N ALA A 441 -5.56 -4.82 11.65
CA ALA A 441 -6.82 -4.09 11.75
C ALA A 441 -7.45 -4.30 13.14
N ILE A 442 -7.50 -5.55 13.61
CA ILE A 442 -8.02 -5.91 14.93
C ILE A 442 -7.22 -5.23 16.05
N ALA A 443 -5.88 -5.35 16.02
CA ALA A 443 -5.03 -4.75 17.05
C ALA A 443 -5.15 -3.22 17.08
N ALA A 444 -5.22 -2.57 15.91
CA ALA A 444 -5.40 -1.12 15.82
C ALA A 444 -6.78 -0.68 16.33
N THR A 445 -7.83 -1.45 16.03
CA THR A 445 -9.18 -1.19 16.56
C THR A 445 -9.18 -1.33 18.09
N ALA A 446 -8.58 -2.40 18.63
CA ALA A 446 -8.49 -2.61 20.07
C ALA A 446 -7.79 -1.44 20.79
N VAL A 447 -6.65 -0.96 20.27
CA VAL A 447 -5.92 0.19 20.83
C VAL A 447 -6.78 1.46 20.85
N LEU A 448 -7.56 1.73 19.79
CA LEU A 448 -8.43 2.90 19.73
C LEU A 448 -9.63 2.81 20.69
N LEU A 449 -10.03 1.61 21.10
CA LEU A 449 -11.10 1.38 22.06
C LEU A 449 -10.64 1.43 23.52
N VAL A 450 -9.33 1.38 23.80
CA VAL A 450 -8.75 1.41 25.18
C VAL A 450 -9.26 2.58 26.03
N PRO A 451 -9.34 3.84 25.56
CA PRO A 451 -9.85 4.94 26.36
C PRO A 451 -11.32 4.77 26.78
N GLY A 452 -12.13 4.10 25.94
CA GLY A 452 -13.52 3.74 26.28
C GLY A 452 -13.58 2.63 27.33
N LEU A 453 -12.69 1.64 27.24
CA LEU A 453 -12.57 0.53 28.20
C LEU A 453 -12.06 0.98 29.58
N LEU A 454 -11.21 2.01 29.63
CA LEU A 454 -10.66 2.57 30.88
C LEU A 454 -11.63 3.54 31.58
N SER A 455 -12.69 3.98 30.91
CA SER A 455 -13.73 4.80 31.54
C SER A 455 -14.58 3.94 32.51
N ARG A 456 -15.08 4.54 33.62
CA ARG A 456 -15.91 3.84 34.64
C ARG A 456 -17.24 3.27 34.09
N ALA A 457 -17.54 3.45 32.81
CA ALA A 457 -18.72 2.95 32.09
C ALA A 457 -18.45 1.62 31.35
N SER A 458 -17.53 0.80 31.86
CA SER A 458 -17.11 -0.48 31.27
C SER A 458 -18.18 -1.58 31.28
N ALA A 459 -19.36 -1.34 31.87
CA ALA A 459 -20.47 -2.30 31.85
C ALA A 459 -21.21 -2.33 30.48
N ASP A 460 -21.21 -1.24 29.70
CA ASP A 460 -22.06 -1.11 28.50
C ASP A 460 -21.34 -1.37 27.16
N LEU A 461 -20.01 -1.18 27.08
CA LEU A 461 -19.24 -1.54 25.86
C LEU A 461 -18.91 -3.03 25.78
N ALA A 462 -19.03 -3.74 26.91
CA ALA A 462 -18.66 -5.13 27.08
C ALA A 462 -19.85 -5.99 27.52
N THR A 463 -21.04 -5.78 26.94
CA THR A 463 -22.14 -6.76 26.99
C THR A 463 -21.82 -8.00 26.14
N VAL A 464 -20.57 -8.46 26.18
CA VAL A 464 -20.13 -9.77 25.71
C VAL A 464 -20.38 -10.71 26.88
N GLU A 465 -21.63 -11.16 27.03
CA GLU A 465 -21.99 -12.16 28.03
C GLU A 465 -21.31 -13.52 27.76
N ASP A 466 -20.71 -13.71 26.56
CA ASP A 466 -19.94 -14.89 26.17
C ASP A 466 -18.59 -14.55 25.49
N THR A 467 -17.49 -14.79 26.20
CA THR A 467 -16.11 -14.65 25.68
C THR A 467 -15.91 -15.43 24.38
N GLY A 468 -16.59 -16.56 24.20
CA GLY A 468 -16.52 -17.39 23.00
C GLY A 468 -17.04 -16.67 21.75
N SER A 469 -18.17 -15.97 21.88
CA SER A 469 -18.79 -15.18 20.80
C SER A 469 -17.89 -14.04 20.33
N PHE A 470 -17.23 -13.33 21.25
CA PHE A 470 -16.23 -12.30 20.90
C PHE A 470 -15.01 -12.89 20.18
N VAL A 471 -14.46 -14.00 20.68
CA VAL A 471 -13.34 -14.69 20.03
C VAL A 471 -13.73 -15.12 18.62
N MET A 472 -14.92 -15.70 18.43
CA MET A 472 -15.37 -16.12 17.10
C MET A 472 -15.64 -14.96 16.16
N ASN A 473 -16.13 -13.82 16.65
CA ASN A 473 -16.22 -12.61 15.84
C ASN A 473 -14.84 -12.16 15.32
N LEU A 474 -13.81 -12.18 16.17
CA LEU A 474 -12.43 -11.86 15.78
C LEU A 474 -11.85 -12.87 14.77
N VAL A 475 -12.12 -14.16 14.96
CA VAL A 475 -11.77 -15.22 14.00
C VAL A 475 -12.44 -14.95 12.65
N GLY A 476 -13.73 -14.65 12.67
CA GLY A 476 -14.52 -14.23 11.52
C GLY A 476 -13.90 -13.05 10.78
N GLN A 477 -13.60 -11.96 11.48
CA GLN A 477 -12.95 -10.78 10.89
C GLN A 477 -11.60 -11.13 10.26
N THR A 478 -10.78 -11.95 10.91
CA THR A 478 -9.47 -12.38 10.40
C THR A 478 -9.61 -13.19 9.12
N LEU A 479 -10.58 -14.12 9.05
CA LEU A 479 -10.92 -14.88 7.85
C LEU A 479 -11.42 -13.95 6.73
N GLY A 480 -12.30 -13.01 7.04
CA GLY A 480 -12.87 -12.08 6.07
C GLY A 480 -11.83 -11.17 5.43
N TYR A 481 -10.87 -10.63 6.20
CA TYR A 481 -9.74 -9.87 5.65
C TYR A 481 -8.85 -10.75 4.75
N SER A 482 -8.57 -11.98 5.18
CA SER A 482 -7.72 -12.92 4.45
C SER A 482 -8.32 -13.27 3.09
N LEU A 483 -9.61 -13.63 3.06
CA LEU A 483 -10.37 -13.88 1.85
C LEU A 483 -10.48 -12.60 1.00
N GLY A 484 -10.72 -11.45 1.62
CA GLY A 484 -10.79 -10.16 0.94
C GLY A 484 -9.49 -9.81 0.21
N VAL A 485 -8.33 -9.96 0.86
CA VAL A 485 -7.03 -9.70 0.25
C VAL A 485 -6.75 -10.70 -0.89
N ALA A 486 -7.12 -11.97 -0.69
CA ALA A 486 -6.91 -13.03 -1.67
C ALA A 486 -7.82 -12.93 -2.90
N PHE A 487 -9.04 -12.41 -2.76
CA PHE A 487 -10.05 -12.44 -3.83
C PHE A 487 -10.49 -11.05 -4.30
N LEU A 488 -10.64 -10.05 -3.43
CA LEU A 488 -11.24 -8.76 -3.76
C LEU A 488 -10.21 -7.70 -4.20
N LEU A 489 -8.96 -7.77 -3.73
CA LEU A 489 -7.91 -6.85 -4.18
C LEU A 489 -7.31 -7.25 -5.55
N GLN A 490 -6.80 -6.27 -6.31
CA GLN A 490 -6.19 -6.50 -7.63
C GLN A 490 -4.75 -7.01 -7.54
N PRO A 491 -4.33 -8.03 -8.31
CA PRO A 491 -2.95 -8.50 -8.27
C PRO A 491 -1.92 -7.46 -8.75
N VAL A 492 -2.26 -6.66 -9.76
CA VAL A 492 -1.40 -5.59 -10.30
C VAL A 492 -2.26 -4.35 -10.61
N ALA A 493 -1.79 -3.18 -10.21
CA ALA A 493 -2.48 -1.91 -10.46
C ALA A 493 -2.63 -1.65 -11.97
N GLY A 494 -3.81 -1.24 -12.42
CA GLY A 494 -4.05 -0.69 -13.77
C GLY A 494 -4.08 -1.69 -14.94
N ARG A 495 -3.82 -2.99 -14.72
CA ARG A 495 -3.70 -3.97 -15.81
C ARG A 495 -5.03 -4.62 -16.24
N VAL A 496 -6.08 -4.54 -15.41
CA VAL A 496 -7.39 -5.16 -15.68
C VAL A 496 -8.42 -4.12 -16.11
N ARG A 497 -9.13 -4.36 -17.22
CA ARG A 497 -10.26 -3.52 -17.65
C ARG A 497 -11.28 -3.42 -16.50
N ARG A 498 -11.61 -2.18 -16.10
CA ARG A 498 -12.47 -1.87 -14.94
C ARG A 498 -13.79 -2.66 -14.92
N ILE A 499 -14.40 -2.87 -16.09
CA ILE A 499 -15.67 -3.61 -16.23
C ILE A 499 -15.50 -5.09 -15.83
N VAL A 500 -14.42 -5.74 -16.26
CA VAL A 500 -14.12 -7.14 -15.93
C VAL A 500 -13.88 -7.28 -14.43
N PHE A 501 -13.16 -6.31 -13.85
CA PHE A 501 -12.93 -6.27 -12.42
C PHE A 501 -14.25 -6.13 -11.63
N LEU A 502 -15.11 -5.17 -11.97
CA LEU A 502 -16.38 -4.95 -11.27
C LEU A 502 -17.33 -6.16 -11.37
N ARG A 503 -17.41 -6.81 -12.53
CA ARG A 503 -18.19 -8.05 -12.70
C ARG A 503 -17.69 -9.17 -11.79
N ARG A 504 -16.38 -9.35 -11.71
CA ARG A 504 -15.75 -10.32 -10.82
C ARG A 504 -16.00 -9.99 -9.34
N GLN A 505 -15.91 -8.71 -8.95
CA GLN A 505 -16.22 -8.29 -7.58
C GLN A 505 -17.67 -8.63 -7.23
N LEU A 506 -18.63 -8.22 -8.07
CA LEU A 506 -20.04 -8.51 -7.89
C LEU A 506 -20.28 -10.01 -7.68
N ALA A 507 -19.78 -10.85 -8.60
CA ALA A 507 -19.96 -12.30 -8.51
C ALA A 507 -19.40 -12.90 -7.21
N ILE A 508 -18.18 -12.53 -6.82
CA ILE A 508 -17.53 -13.04 -5.59
C ILE A 508 -18.29 -12.57 -4.35
N THR A 509 -18.65 -11.28 -4.28
CA THR A 509 -19.34 -10.72 -3.12
C THR A 509 -20.74 -11.28 -2.95
N THR A 510 -21.46 -11.51 -4.04
CA THR A 510 -22.80 -12.10 -4.01
C THR A 510 -22.73 -13.57 -3.57
N ALA A 511 -21.78 -14.34 -4.10
CA ALA A 511 -21.58 -15.73 -3.68
C ALA A 511 -21.18 -15.82 -2.20
N ALA A 512 -20.22 -14.99 -1.76
CA ALA A 512 -19.81 -14.94 -0.37
C ALA A 512 -20.96 -14.52 0.56
N ALA A 513 -21.73 -13.48 0.19
CA ALA A 513 -22.88 -13.05 0.96
C ALA A 513 -23.93 -14.18 1.09
N GLY A 514 -24.24 -14.90 0.02
CA GLY A 514 -25.14 -16.05 0.07
C GLY A 514 -24.68 -17.13 1.06
N VAL A 515 -23.41 -17.53 1.00
CA VAL A 515 -22.84 -18.54 1.92
C VAL A 515 -22.84 -18.06 3.37
N LEU A 516 -22.42 -16.82 3.62
CA LEU A 516 -22.35 -16.26 4.97
C LEU A 516 -23.73 -16.07 5.59
N TRP A 517 -24.71 -15.60 4.81
CA TRP A 517 -26.10 -15.49 5.26
C TRP A 517 -26.77 -16.84 5.47
N ALA A 518 -26.44 -17.86 4.66
CA ALA A 518 -26.89 -19.22 4.92
C ALA A 518 -26.35 -19.74 6.26
N GLY A 519 -25.04 -19.58 6.50
CA GLY A 519 -24.41 -19.95 7.77
C GLY A 519 -25.01 -19.21 8.97
N PHE A 520 -25.27 -17.90 8.82
CA PHE A 520 -25.94 -17.08 9.82
C PHE A 520 -27.36 -17.59 10.13
N ALA A 521 -28.18 -17.84 9.10
CA ALA A 521 -29.55 -18.33 9.25
C ALA A 521 -29.62 -19.79 9.75
N LEU A 522 -28.56 -20.58 9.56
CA LEU A 522 -28.42 -21.91 10.16
C LEU A 522 -28.14 -21.80 11.66
N GLY A 523 -27.25 -20.88 12.06
CA GLY A 523 -26.86 -20.66 13.45
C GLY A 523 -27.94 -19.99 14.29
N ASP A 524 -28.71 -19.06 13.72
CA ASP A 524 -29.72 -18.27 14.45
C ASP A 524 -31.17 -18.53 13.97
N ASP A 525 -32.17 -18.10 14.74
CA ASP A 525 -33.57 -18.13 14.36
C ASP A 525 -34.13 -16.72 14.14
N LEU A 526 -34.02 -16.28 12.89
CA LEU A 526 -34.38 -14.94 12.41
C LEU A 526 -35.89 -14.60 12.60
N ARG A 527 -36.74 -15.57 12.95
CA ARG A 527 -38.21 -15.41 13.08
C ARG A 527 -38.64 -14.65 14.33
N PHE A 528 -37.83 -14.66 15.39
CA PHE A 528 -38.08 -13.90 16.62
C PHE A 528 -37.80 -12.39 16.49
N GLY A 529 -37.25 -11.96 15.34
CA GLY A 529 -37.00 -10.56 14.99
C GLY A 529 -35.52 -10.32 14.76
N TYR A 530 -35.11 -10.19 13.49
CA TYR A 530 -33.74 -9.84 13.15
C TYR A 530 -33.41 -8.40 13.51
N ARG A 531 -32.27 -8.21 14.17
CA ARG A 531 -31.77 -6.92 14.63
C ARG A 531 -30.27 -6.81 14.36
N PHE A 532 -29.85 -5.72 13.71
CA PHE A 532 -28.44 -5.50 13.38
C PHE A 532 -27.62 -5.28 14.66
N GLY A 533 -26.74 -6.23 15.00
CA GLY A 533 -25.91 -6.13 16.22
C GLY A 533 -26.67 -6.40 17.53
N ALA A 534 -27.83 -7.07 17.47
CA ALA A 534 -28.37 -7.73 18.67
C ALA A 534 -27.53 -8.97 19.00
N VAL A 535 -27.52 -9.36 20.28
CA VAL A 535 -26.87 -10.59 20.75
C VAL A 535 -27.43 -11.76 19.95
N THR A 536 -26.58 -12.39 19.15
CA THR A 536 -26.89 -13.64 18.47
C THR A 536 -26.57 -14.79 19.39
N ASP A 537 -27.44 -15.80 19.45
CA ASP A 537 -27.17 -16.97 20.27
C ASP A 537 -26.18 -17.90 19.55
N GLY A 538 -25.02 -18.10 20.15
CA GLY A 538 -24.01 -19.04 19.68
C GLY A 538 -22.94 -18.44 18.77
N TRP A 539 -21.88 -19.21 18.63
CA TRP A 539 -20.60 -18.73 18.10
C TRP A 539 -20.55 -18.63 16.56
N LEU A 540 -21.45 -19.32 15.85
CA LEU A 540 -21.52 -19.38 14.39
C LEU A 540 -21.97 -18.06 13.75
N PRO A 541 -23.11 -17.45 14.15
CA PRO A 541 -23.54 -16.14 13.64
C PRO A 541 -22.49 -15.04 13.82
N ASP A 542 -21.78 -15.01 14.96
CA ASP A 542 -20.73 -14.03 15.23
C ASP A 542 -19.51 -14.18 14.32
N MET A 543 -19.09 -15.43 14.07
CA MET A 543 -18.02 -15.72 13.12
C MET A 543 -18.39 -15.28 11.70
N PHE A 544 -19.60 -15.63 11.23
CA PHE A 544 -20.04 -15.27 9.88
C PHE A 544 -20.28 -13.76 9.72
N GLY A 545 -20.83 -13.11 10.76
CA GLY A 545 -20.99 -11.66 10.82
C GLY A 545 -19.65 -10.94 10.75
N GLY A 546 -18.69 -11.31 11.59
CA GLY A 546 -17.33 -10.76 11.57
C GLY A 546 -16.65 -10.93 10.20
N CYS A 547 -16.82 -12.09 9.57
CA CYS A 547 -16.30 -12.37 8.23
C CYS A 547 -16.93 -11.46 7.16
N LEU A 548 -18.26 -11.29 7.19
CA LEU A 548 -18.99 -10.42 6.28
C LEU A 548 -18.51 -8.96 6.39
N PHE A 549 -18.35 -8.44 7.60
CA PHE A 549 -17.87 -7.07 7.83
C PHE A 549 -16.46 -6.84 7.28
N ALA A 550 -15.52 -7.75 7.55
CA ALA A 550 -14.15 -7.63 7.06
C ALA A 550 -14.03 -7.75 5.54
N LEU A 551 -14.87 -8.58 4.91
CA LEU A 551 -14.97 -8.66 3.45
C LEU A 551 -15.46 -7.34 2.84
N LEU A 552 -16.45 -6.67 3.46
CA LEU A 552 -16.95 -5.37 3.01
C LEU A 552 -15.87 -4.28 3.05
N PHE A 553 -15.06 -4.21 4.12
CA PHE A 553 -13.96 -3.24 4.18
C PHE A 553 -12.96 -3.48 3.04
N THR A 554 -12.59 -4.74 2.81
CA THR A 554 -11.64 -5.09 1.75
C THR A 554 -12.21 -4.84 0.36
N LEU A 555 -13.53 -5.05 0.17
CA LEU A 555 -14.27 -4.70 -1.04
C LEU A 555 -14.18 -3.20 -1.33
N PHE A 556 -14.41 -2.33 -0.34
CA PHE A 556 -14.36 -0.89 -0.52
C PHE A 556 -13.00 -0.42 -1.02
N PHE A 557 -11.91 -0.89 -0.40
CA PHE A 557 -10.56 -0.57 -0.86
C PHE A 557 -10.21 -1.21 -2.21
N GLY A 558 -10.74 -2.41 -2.51
CA GLY A 558 -10.61 -3.04 -3.83
C GLY A 558 -11.28 -2.24 -4.95
N ILE A 559 -12.49 -1.73 -4.73
CA ILE A 559 -13.21 -0.83 -5.66
C ILE A 559 -12.50 0.52 -5.76
N ALA A 560 -11.92 1.00 -4.65
CA ALA A 560 -11.08 2.19 -4.62
C ALA A 560 -9.76 2.05 -5.40
N GLY A 561 -9.44 0.85 -5.91
CA GLY A 561 -8.27 0.60 -6.74
C GLY A 561 -7.02 0.19 -5.97
N LEU A 562 -7.15 -0.21 -4.69
CA LEU A 562 -6.02 -0.68 -3.90
C LEU A 562 -5.51 -2.03 -4.44
N PRO A 563 -4.23 -2.15 -4.83
CA PRO A 563 -3.66 -3.42 -5.25
C PRO A 563 -3.34 -4.32 -4.05
N ARG A 564 -3.25 -5.63 -4.29
CA ARG A 564 -2.83 -6.65 -3.33
C ARG A 564 -1.45 -6.38 -2.76
N ARG A 565 -0.57 -5.75 -3.54
CA ARG A 565 0.74 -5.27 -3.12
C ARG A 565 0.71 -3.74 -3.16
N PRO A 566 0.36 -3.08 -2.04
CA PRO A 566 0.22 -1.64 -1.99
C PRO A 566 1.58 -0.98 -2.26
N VAL A 567 1.58 0.01 -3.15
CA VAL A 567 2.71 0.92 -3.34
C VAL A 567 2.58 2.10 -2.39
N PRO A 568 3.68 2.78 -2.02
CA PRO A 568 3.61 3.92 -1.11
C PRO A 568 2.76 5.07 -1.69
N LEU A 569 1.91 5.65 -0.86
CA LEU A 569 1.00 6.73 -1.21
C LEU A 569 1.40 8.05 -0.51
N SER A 570 1.09 9.18 -1.14
CA SER A 570 1.25 10.52 -0.58
C SER A 570 -0.09 11.25 -0.55
N LEU A 571 -0.14 12.35 0.20
CA LEU A 571 -1.32 13.22 0.26
C LEU A 571 -1.24 14.27 -0.85
N PRO A 572 -2.37 14.67 -1.46
CA PRO A 572 -2.37 15.58 -2.61
C PRO A 572 -1.90 17.00 -2.26
N TRP A 573 -1.98 17.42 -0.99
CA TRP A 573 -1.63 18.76 -0.55
C TRP A 573 -0.17 18.92 -0.10
N THR A 574 0.63 17.86 0.01
CA THR A 574 2.02 17.99 0.51
C THR A 574 2.87 18.94 -0.33
N GLY A 575 2.57 19.07 -1.62
CA GLY A 575 3.23 19.99 -2.56
C GLY A 575 2.57 21.39 -2.70
N ASP A 576 1.42 21.67 -2.08
CA ASP A 576 0.69 22.93 -2.25
C ASP A 576 0.62 23.74 -0.93
N HIS A 577 0.86 25.04 -0.99
CA HIS A 577 0.74 25.92 0.18
C HIS A 577 -0.71 26.07 0.63
N ARG A 578 -1.66 26.19 -0.31
CA ARG A 578 -3.09 26.36 0.02
C ARG A 578 -3.67 25.08 0.62
N GLY A 579 -3.35 23.93 0.02
CA GLY A 579 -3.71 22.62 0.58
C GLY A 579 -3.16 22.41 2.01
N ARG A 580 -1.90 22.79 2.28
CA ARG A 580 -1.33 22.73 3.64
C ARG A 580 -2.01 23.68 4.61
N ALA A 581 -2.33 24.90 4.20
CA ALA A 581 -3.07 25.85 5.04
C ALA A 581 -4.46 25.30 5.41
N ALA A 582 -5.18 24.73 4.44
CA ALA A 582 -6.47 24.07 4.68
C ALA A 582 -6.32 22.87 5.63
N ALA A 583 -5.31 22.01 5.42
CA ALA A 583 -5.05 20.88 6.31
C ALA A 583 -4.68 21.32 7.73
N ARG A 584 -3.97 22.44 7.91
CA ARG A 584 -3.70 23.03 9.24
C ARG A 584 -4.96 23.56 9.89
N GLY A 585 -5.79 24.30 9.15
CA GLY A 585 -7.05 24.84 9.65
C GLY A 585 -7.99 23.72 10.12
N CYS A 586 -8.25 22.74 9.24
CA CYS A 586 -9.10 21.59 9.58
C CYS A 586 -8.50 20.74 10.70
N GLY A 587 -7.18 20.48 10.65
CA GLY A 587 -6.49 19.69 11.67
C GLY A 587 -6.51 20.37 13.05
N GLY A 588 -6.33 21.70 13.09
CA GLY A 588 -6.43 22.51 14.30
C GLY A 588 -7.83 22.47 14.91
N ALA A 589 -8.87 22.68 14.09
CA ALA A 589 -10.25 22.63 14.54
C ALA A 589 -10.62 21.25 15.11
N LEU A 590 -10.24 20.16 14.41
CA LEU A 590 -10.49 18.78 14.88
C LEU A 590 -9.74 18.46 16.17
N LEU A 591 -8.49 18.92 16.31
CA LEU A 591 -7.69 18.69 17.51
C LEU A 591 -8.29 19.39 18.73
N VAL A 592 -8.60 20.68 18.61
CA VAL A 592 -9.19 21.47 19.70
C VAL A 592 -10.56 20.92 20.08
N GLY A 593 -11.46 20.71 19.10
CA GLY A 593 -12.79 20.15 19.36
C GLY A 593 -12.73 18.76 19.99
N GLY A 594 -11.84 17.89 19.50
CA GLY A 594 -11.64 16.55 20.07
C GLY A 594 -11.15 16.58 21.52
N LEU A 595 -10.13 17.40 21.82
CA LEU A 595 -9.61 17.57 23.18
C LEU A 595 -10.63 18.19 24.13
N SER A 596 -11.43 19.16 23.67
CA SER A 596 -12.52 19.75 24.46
C SER A 596 -13.58 18.70 24.84
N VAL A 597 -13.95 17.82 23.90
CA VAL A 597 -14.90 16.72 24.16
C VAL A 597 -14.32 15.71 25.15
N VAL A 598 -13.06 15.29 24.97
CA VAL A 598 -12.40 14.37 25.92
C VAL A 598 -12.25 15.00 27.31
N GLY A 599 -11.86 16.27 27.38
CA GLY A 599 -11.76 17.03 28.62
C GLY A 599 -13.11 17.14 29.33
N GLY A 600 -14.19 17.39 28.59
CA GLY A 600 -15.56 17.40 29.12
C GLY A 600 -15.96 16.06 29.75
N VAL A 601 -15.59 14.93 29.15
CA VAL A 601 -15.83 13.61 29.73
C VAL A 601 -14.99 13.39 31.01
N LEU A 602 -13.70 13.74 30.99
CA LEU A 602 -12.81 13.59 32.15
C LEU A 602 -13.24 14.47 33.34
N LEU A 603 -13.81 15.64 33.06
CA LEU A 603 -14.34 16.57 34.05
C LEU A 603 -15.77 16.22 34.53
N GLY A 604 -16.37 15.13 34.02
CA GLY A 604 -17.73 14.71 34.40
C GLY A 604 -18.85 15.59 33.83
N VAL A 605 -18.57 16.36 32.77
CA VAL A 605 -19.56 17.20 32.05
C VAL A 605 -20.31 16.37 31.00
N ALA A 606 -19.75 15.23 30.58
CA ALA A 606 -20.37 14.29 29.64
C ALA A 606 -20.16 12.85 30.11
N ASP A 607 -21.25 12.11 30.30
CA ASP A 607 -21.23 10.78 30.95
C ASP A 607 -21.13 9.59 29.97
N SER A 608 -20.79 9.83 28.69
CA SER A 608 -20.82 8.76 27.67
C SER A 608 -19.42 8.27 27.24
N PRO A 609 -19.17 6.95 27.22
CA PRO A 609 -17.93 6.40 26.65
C PRO A 609 -17.82 6.66 25.14
N TRP A 610 -18.95 6.82 24.45
CA TRP A 610 -18.99 7.14 23.02
C TRP A 610 -18.51 8.56 22.72
N THR A 611 -18.80 9.53 23.58
CA THR A 611 -18.31 10.91 23.41
C THR A 611 -16.80 10.98 23.60
N ALA A 612 -16.24 10.19 24.53
CA ALA A 612 -14.79 10.06 24.69
C ALA A 612 -14.12 9.45 23.46
N LEU A 613 -14.71 8.41 22.86
CA LEU A 613 -14.20 7.77 21.65
C LEU A 613 -14.21 8.74 20.45
N ILE A 614 -15.32 9.45 20.22
CA ILE A 614 -15.44 10.45 19.14
C ILE A 614 -14.42 11.57 19.35
N GLY A 615 -14.32 12.11 20.56
CA GLY A 615 -13.34 13.14 20.91
C GLY A 615 -11.90 12.67 20.66
N THR A 616 -11.58 11.42 21.03
CA THR A 616 -10.26 10.82 20.82
C THR A 616 -9.94 10.65 19.34
N VAL A 617 -10.86 10.11 18.54
CA VAL A 617 -10.65 9.92 17.08
C VAL A 617 -10.50 11.28 16.38
N CYS A 618 -11.30 12.29 16.75
CA CYS A 618 -11.15 13.66 16.26
C CYS A 618 -9.79 14.26 16.63
N ALA A 619 -9.35 14.11 17.88
CA ALA A 619 -8.07 14.62 18.34
C ALA A 619 -6.89 13.96 17.61
N VAL A 620 -6.91 12.63 17.47
CA VAL A 620 -5.88 11.87 16.75
C VAL A 620 -5.86 12.25 15.27
N ALA A 621 -7.01 12.30 14.60
CA ALA A 621 -7.10 12.70 13.19
C ALA A 621 -6.62 14.15 12.98
N GLY A 622 -7.01 15.07 13.88
CA GLY A 622 -6.58 16.47 13.87
C GLY A 622 -5.06 16.62 14.04
N ALA A 623 -4.47 15.94 15.03
CA ALA A 623 -3.03 15.92 15.25
C ALA A 623 -2.27 15.35 14.04
N VAL A 624 -2.76 14.27 13.44
CA VAL A 624 -2.16 13.68 12.23
C VAL A 624 -2.22 14.65 11.05
N LEU A 625 -3.36 15.34 10.83
CA LEU A 625 -3.50 16.34 9.77
C LEU A 625 -2.55 17.53 9.98
N LEU A 626 -2.45 18.05 11.21
CA LEU A 626 -1.49 19.09 11.57
C LEU A 626 -0.05 18.66 11.30
N LEU A 627 0.35 17.47 11.77
CA LEU A 627 1.67 16.90 11.53
C LEU A 627 1.95 16.68 10.04
N SER A 628 0.94 16.32 9.25
CA SER A 628 1.07 16.19 7.80
C SER A 628 1.30 17.53 7.11
N ALA A 629 0.75 18.61 7.67
CA ALA A 629 0.76 19.93 7.08
C ALA A 629 1.93 20.81 7.54
N THR A 630 2.51 20.56 8.72
CA THR A 630 3.75 21.22 9.20
C THR A 630 4.99 20.70 8.48
N ARG A 631 4.96 19.44 8.03
CA ARG A 631 6.06 18.86 7.27
C ARG A 631 6.16 19.52 5.90
N ARG A 632 7.26 20.22 5.65
CA ARG A 632 7.71 20.47 4.28
C ARG A 632 8.07 19.09 3.72
N ALA A 633 7.36 18.61 2.70
CA ALA A 633 8.00 17.65 1.81
C ALA A 633 9.30 18.33 1.34
N GLU A 634 10.44 17.66 1.44
CA GLU A 634 11.68 18.09 0.78
C GLU A 634 11.30 18.30 -0.68
N ARG A 635 11.19 19.57 -1.10
CA ARG A 635 10.72 20.10 -2.40
C ARG A 635 10.21 19.07 -3.43
N ASP A 636 9.24 18.23 -3.05
CA ASP A 636 8.63 17.29 -3.97
C ASP A 636 7.68 18.13 -4.83
N SER A 637 8.19 18.50 -6.00
CA SER A 637 7.51 19.26 -7.03
C SER A 637 6.39 18.42 -7.65
N VAL A 638 5.33 18.18 -6.87
CA VAL A 638 4.04 17.73 -7.37
C VAL A 638 3.54 18.83 -8.32
N PRO A 639 3.27 18.53 -9.60
CA PRO A 639 2.76 19.53 -10.52
C PRO A 639 1.47 20.10 -9.96
N ARG A 640 1.40 21.44 -9.88
CA ARG A 640 0.25 22.21 -9.40
C ARG A 640 -1.01 21.79 -10.16
N ALA A 641 -1.79 20.86 -9.61
CA ALA A 641 -3.12 20.57 -10.11
C ALA A 641 -3.98 21.80 -9.82
N ARG A 642 -4.51 22.43 -10.87
CA ARG A 642 -5.48 23.53 -10.71
C ARG A 642 -6.64 23.03 -9.84
N PRO A 643 -7.07 23.76 -8.79
CA PRO A 643 -8.05 23.28 -7.81
C PRO A 643 -9.37 22.81 -8.45
N GLY A 644 -9.77 23.37 -9.59
CA GLY A 644 -10.98 22.97 -10.32
C GLY A 644 -10.91 21.61 -11.04
N ARG A 645 -9.72 21.10 -11.40
CA ARG A 645 -9.58 19.75 -12.00
C ARG A 645 -9.56 18.66 -10.94
N THR A 646 -8.99 18.94 -9.78
CA THR A 646 -8.97 18.02 -8.63
C THR A 646 -10.37 17.82 -8.05
N THR A 647 -11.17 18.88 -7.91
CA THR A 647 -12.55 18.78 -7.41
C THR A 647 -13.48 18.02 -8.36
N ARG A 648 -13.38 18.24 -9.67
CA ARG A 648 -14.15 17.47 -10.67
C ARG A 648 -13.75 16.00 -10.72
N ARG A 649 -12.44 15.71 -10.67
CA ARG A 649 -11.95 14.33 -10.62
C ARG A 649 -12.39 13.62 -9.34
N LEU A 650 -12.36 14.33 -8.22
CA LEU A 650 -12.88 13.86 -6.94
C LEU A 650 -14.37 13.52 -7.02
N ALA A 651 -15.20 14.45 -7.51
CA ALA A 651 -16.64 14.22 -7.66
C ALA A 651 -16.94 13.03 -8.58
N ALA A 652 -16.22 12.90 -9.70
CA ALA A 652 -16.38 11.79 -10.63
C ALA A 652 -15.94 10.43 -10.04
N GLU A 653 -14.86 10.37 -9.25
CA GLU A 653 -14.45 9.12 -8.58
C GLU A 653 -15.36 8.78 -7.39
N LEU A 654 -15.84 9.78 -6.64
CA LEU A 654 -16.84 9.60 -5.58
C LEU A 654 -18.14 9.04 -6.16
N ALA A 655 -18.66 9.62 -7.24
CA ALA A 655 -19.88 9.15 -7.89
C ALA A 655 -19.72 7.72 -8.41
N ARG A 656 -18.58 7.39 -9.03
CA ARG A 656 -18.28 6.04 -9.51
C ARG A 656 -18.13 5.02 -8.40
N GLY A 657 -17.39 5.37 -7.34
CA GLY A 657 -17.23 4.53 -6.16
C GLY A 657 -18.59 4.20 -5.56
N THR A 658 -19.40 5.23 -5.29
CA THR A 658 -20.76 5.12 -4.75
C THR A 658 -21.66 4.22 -5.61
N ALA A 659 -21.68 4.43 -6.93
CA ALA A 659 -22.51 3.63 -7.81
C ALA A 659 -22.10 2.15 -7.83
N ALA A 660 -20.79 1.86 -7.82
CA ALA A 660 -20.27 0.50 -7.78
C ALA A 660 -20.57 -0.21 -6.45
N THR A 661 -20.32 0.46 -5.32
CA THR A 661 -20.57 -0.11 -3.98
C THR A 661 -22.05 -0.27 -3.70
N LEU A 662 -22.89 0.64 -4.19
CA LEU A 662 -24.34 0.55 -4.03
C LEU A 662 -24.94 -0.59 -4.86
N LEU A 663 -24.50 -0.77 -6.11
CA LEU A 663 -24.89 -1.91 -6.93
C LEU A 663 -24.52 -3.23 -6.25
N ILE A 664 -23.26 -3.35 -5.82
CA ILE A 664 -22.77 -4.58 -5.18
C ILE A 664 -23.50 -4.81 -3.84
N GLY A 665 -23.65 -3.76 -3.03
CA GLY A 665 -24.33 -3.82 -1.74
C GLY A 665 -25.76 -4.31 -1.87
N LEU A 666 -26.57 -3.69 -2.75
CA LEU A 666 -27.97 -4.06 -2.95
C LEU A 666 -28.13 -5.50 -3.50
N VAL A 667 -27.29 -5.91 -4.46
CA VAL A 667 -27.37 -7.27 -5.02
C VAL A 667 -26.91 -8.31 -4.00
N ALA A 668 -25.80 -8.07 -3.31
CA ALA A 668 -25.27 -9.01 -2.32
C ALA A 668 -26.20 -9.17 -1.12
N THR A 669 -26.77 -8.08 -0.58
CA THR A 669 -27.73 -8.19 0.53
C THR A 669 -29.08 -8.71 0.06
N GLY A 670 -29.54 -8.38 -1.14
CA GLY A 670 -30.75 -8.97 -1.72
C GLY A 670 -30.65 -10.50 -1.83
N VAL A 671 -29.58 -11.01 -2.45
CA VAL A 671 -29.33 -12.46 -2.54
C VAL A 671 -29.14 -13.08 -1.15
N GLY A 672 -28.31 -12.48 -0.30
CA GLY A 672 -28.10 -12.95 1.08
C GLY A 672 -29.40 -13.03 1.87
N GLY A 673 -30.27 -12.02 1.78
CA GLY A 673 -31.59 -11.99 2.41
C GLY A 673 -32.53 -13.06 1.88
N THR A 674 -32.58 -13.29 0.56
CA THR A 674 -33.38 -14.39 0.00
C THR A 674 -32.89 -15.77 0.45
N VAL A 675 -31.58 -15.96 0.56
CA VAL A 675 -30.97 -17.19 1.07
C VAL A 675 -31.32 -17.37 2.55
N ALA A 676 -31.18 -16.31 3.37
CA ALA A 676 -31.53 -16.34 4.78
C ALA A 676 -33.02 -16.71 4.98
N VAL A 677 -33.93 -16.06 4.25
CA VAL A 677 -35.37 -16.39 4.27
C VAL A 677 -35.60 -17.86 3.89
N SER A 678 -34.95 -18.34 2.82
CA SER A 678 -35.10 -19.72 2.35
C SER A 678 -34.64 -20.73 3.40
N VAL A 679 -33.47 -20.51 4.00
CA VAL A 679 -32.93 -21.36 5.08
C VAL A 679 -33.85 -21.34 6.29
N THR A 680 -34.36 -20.17 6.70
CA THR A 680 -35.28 -20.03 7.83
C THR A 680 -36.61 -20.75 7.59
N VAL A 681 -37.16 -20.70 6.37
CA VAL A 681 -38.39 -21.42 5.99
C VAL A 681 -38.15 -22.93 5.91
N LEU A 682 -36.99 -23.38 5.45
CA LEU A 682 -36.64 -24.81 5.46
C LEU A 682 -36.49 -25.34 6.88
N LYS A 683 -35.94 -24.53 7.81
CA LYS A 683 -35.85 -24.87 9.24
C LYS A 683 -37.21 -24.96 9.92
N SER A 684 -38.23 -24.24 9.45
CA SER A 684 -39.56 -24.20 10.09
C SER A 684 -40.43 -25.44 9.86
N GLY A 685 -39.93 -26.47 9.17
CA GLY A 685 -40.64 -27.73 8.96
C GLY A 685 -40.72 -28.58 10.23
N SER A 686 -41.47 -28.13 11.24
CA SER A 686 -41.81 -28.95 12.42
C SER A 686 -43.02 -29.83 12.12
N ARG A 687 -42.91 -31.12 12.44
CA ARG A 687 -43.96 -32.15 12.31
C ARG A 687 -44.78 -32.35 13.60
N ASP A 688 -44.45 -31.62 14.65
CA ASP A 688 -45.02 -31.79 15.99
C ASP A 688 -46.12 -30.74 16.22
N ASP A 689 -47.37 -31.20 16.25
CA ASP A 689 -48.49 -30.39 16.72
C ASP A 689 -48.49 -30.34 18.26
N LEU A 690 -48.30 -29.12 18.79
CA LEU A 690 -48.23 -28.85 20.22
C LEU A 690 -49.54 -28.26 20.77
N ASP A 691 -50.60 -28.14 19.97
CA ASP A 691 -51.87 -27.62 20.46
C ASP A 691 -52.43 -28.48 21.61
N GLY A 692 -52.80 -27.82 22.71
CA GLY A 692 -53.27 -28.45 23.95
C GLY A 692 -52.20 -29.18 24.77
N ARG A 693 -50.92 -29.14 24.38
CA ARG A 693 -49.83 -29.79 25.11
C ARG A 693 -49.15 -28.83 26.10
N ARG A 694 -48.60 -29.42 27.17
CA ARG A 694 -47.77 -28.72 28.16
C ARG A 694 -46.34 -29.26 28.10
N ILE A 695 -45.37 -28.38 27.90
CA ILE A 695 -43.93 -28.70 27.96
C ILE A 695 -43.33 -27.87 29.08
N GLU A 696 -42.76 -28.53 30.08
CA GLU A 696 -42.24 -27.88 31.30
C GLU A 696 -43.34 -27.00 31.97
N SER A 697 -43.12 -25.70 32.09
CA SER A 697 -44.09 -24.73 32.62
C SER A 697 -44.89 -23.99 31.55
N TRP A 698 -44.75 -24.35 30.28
CA TRP A 698 -45.38 -23.67 29.15
C TRP A 698 -46.56 -24.49 28.63
N GLU A 699 -47.71 -23.84 28.47
CA GLU A 699 -48.91 -24.38 27.83
C GLU A 699 -49.01 -23.80 26.41
N PHE A 700 -49.27 -24.66 25.42
CA PHE A 700 -49.34 -24.30 24.00
C PHE A 700 -50.77 -24.46 23.49
N ARG A 701 -51.29 -23.43 22.83
CA ARG A 701 -52.68 -23.37 22.35
C ARG A 701 -52.78 -22.66 21.01
N GLU A 702 -53.54 -23.20 20.07
CA GLU A 702 -53.88 -22.55 18.80
C GLU A 702 -55.36 -22.15 18.78
N ARG A 703 -55.64 -20.87 18.52
CA ARG A 703 -57.02 -20.35 18.41
C ARG A 703 -57.14 -19.43 17.21
N HIS A 704 -58.03 -19.77 16.27
CA HIS A 704 -58.33 -18.94 15.09
C HIS A 704 -57.06 -18.54 14.30
N GLY A 705 -56.08 -19.45 14.17
CA GLY A 705 -54.81 -19.19 13.49
C GLY A 705 -53.81 -18.33 14.27
N VAL A 706 -54.06 -18.09 15.56
CA VAL A 706 -53.10 -17.48 16.50
C VAL A 706 -52.55 -18.57 17.42
N ARG A 707 -51.23 -18.78 17.36
CA ARG A 707 -50.52 -19.70 18.26
C ARG A 707 -50.09 -18.96 19.51
N ILE A 708 -50.36 -19.55 20.67
CA ILE A 708 -50.12 -18.94 21.98
C ILE A 708 -49.29 -19.92 22.81
N ALA A 709 -48.19 -19.43 23.39
CA ALA A 709 -47.44 -20.15 24.41
C ALA A 709 -47.46 -19.32 25.69
N ASP A 710 -48.05 -19.83 26.77
CA ASP A 710 -48.16 -19.09 28.03
C ASP A 710 -47.65 -19.85 29.24
N THR A 711 -47.17 -19.08 30.23
CA THR A 711 -46.70 -19.62 31.51
C THR A 711 -47.11 -18.71 32.66
N GLU A 712 -47.46 -19.33 33.78
CA GLU A 712 -47.72 -18.68 35.07
C GLU A 712 -46.47 -18.65 35.97
N ARG A 713 -45.35 -19.25 35.53
CA ARG A 713 -44.08 -19.07 36.25
C ARG A 713 -43.62 -17.62 36.08
N PRO A 714 -43.22 -16.94 37.17
CA PRO A 714 -42.87 -15.53 37.09
C PRO A 714 -41.61 -15.32 36.24
N VAL A 715 -41.77 -14.63 35.11
CA VAL A 715 -40.66 -14.29 34.21
C VAL A 715 -40.14 -12.91 34.57
N ARG A 716 -38.83 -12.79 34.74
CA ARG A 716 -38.17 -11.54 35.12
C ARG A 716 -37.29 -11.07 33.98
N GLY A 717 -37.17 -9.76 33.82
CA GLY A 717 -36.35 -9.18 32.75
C GLY A 717 -36.35 -7.65 32.76
N THR A 718 -35.93 -7.07 31.64
CA THR A 718 -35.88 -5.63 31.43
C THR A 718 -36.64 -5.24 30.17
N LEU A 719 -37.46 -4.19 30.26
CA LEU A 719 -38.16 -3.57 29.15
C LEU A 719 -37.41 -2.32 28.70
N LEU A 720 -37.05 -2.28 27.42
CA LEU A 720 -36.50 -1.10 26.76
C LEU A 720 -37.64 -0.36 26.05
N TYR A 721 -37.93 0.87 26.49
CA TYR A 721 -38.91 1.77 25.87
C TYR A 721 -38.19 2.70 24.88
N PRO A 722 -38.51 2.64 23.57
CA PRO A 722 -37.99 3.58 22.57
C PRO A 722 -38.57 4.99 22.75
N ALA A 723 -37.88 6.01 22.22
CA ALA A 723 -38.23 7.42 22.40
C ALA A 723 -39.55 7.86 21.72
N GLU A 724 -40.09 7.07 20.78
CA GLU A 724 -41.35 7.35 20.08
C GLU A 724 -42.25 6.11 20.02
N ARG A 725 -43.57 6.32 20.15
CA ARG A 725 -44.73 5.37 20.23
C ARG A 725 -44.59 4.01 19.51
N THR A 726 -43.65 3.18 19.94
CA THR A 726 -43.40 1.82 19.49
C THR A 726 -43.49 0.87 20.68
N ARG A 727 -43.73 -0.42 20.42
CA ARG A 727 -43.85 -1.41 21.50
C ARG A 727 -42.50 -1.55 22.22
N PRO A 728 -42.47 -1.62 23.56
CA PRO A 728 -41.23 -1.85 24.28
C PRO A 728 -40.65 -3.23 23.94
N VAL A 729 -39.35 -3.39 24.11
CA VAL A 729 -38.63 -4.64 23.81
C VAL A 729 -38.28 -5.32 25.12
N ALA A 730 -38.60 -6.61 25.24
CA ALA A 730 -38.29 -7.39 26.44
C ALA A 730 -36.97 -8.16 26.29
N TYR A 731 -36.19 -8.16 27.37
CA TYR A 731 -34.93 -8.88 27.54
C TYR A 731 -34.99 -9.75 28.80
N PRO A 732 -34.56 -11.02 28.78
CA PRO A 732 -34.62 -11.93 29.92
C PRO A 732 -33.64 -11.52 31.02
N ARG A 733 -33.91 -11.96 32.26
CA ARG A 733 -33.02 -11.69 33.40
C ARG A 733 -31.62 -12.23 33.13
N GLY A 734 -30.61 -11.37 33.32
CA GLY A 734 -29.21 -11.68 33.03
C GLY A 734 -28.71 -11.03 31.75
N THR A 735 -29.61 -10.77 30.79
CA THR A 735 -29.30 -10.01 29.57
C THR A 735 -29.49 -8.51 29.78
N THR A 736 -28.48 -7.73 29.46
CA THR A 736 -28.54 -6.26 29.53
C THR A 736 -29.06 -5.69 28.20
N PRO A 737 -30.14 -4.88 28.19
CA PRO A 737 -30.55 -4.19 26.98
C PRO A 737 -29.42 -3.26 26.52
N PRO A 738 -29.10 -3.21 25.23
CA PRO A 738 -28.10 -2.28 24.76
C PRO A 738 -28.54 -0.84 25.07
N ASN A 739 -27.66 -0.08 25.72
CA ASN A 739 -27.70 1.38 25.70
C ASN A 739 -28.98 1.98 26.33
N CYS A 740 -29.19 1.76 27.63
CA CYS A 740 -30.28 2.39 28.39
C CYS A 740 -30.14 3.93 28.50
N GLU A 741 -28.94 4.47 28.26
CA GLU A 741 -28.59 5.90 28.39
C GLU A 741 -27.73 6.39 27.21
N VAL A 742 -28.30 6.63 26.02
CA VAL A 742 -27.58 7.32 24.92
C VAL A 742 -28.04 8.78 24.85
N PRO A 743 -27.17 9.77 25.12
CA PRO A 743 -27.56 11.18 25.17
C PRO A 743 -27.99 11.78 23.82
N LEU A 744 -27.58 11.18 22.69
CA LEU A 744 -27.91 11.67 21.33
C LEU A 744 -29.37 11.40 20.93
N LEU A 745 -30.09 10.54 21.65
CA LEU A 745 -31.50 10.24 21.44
C LEU A 745 -32.24 10.47 22.76
N THR A 746 -32.69 11.71 22.99
CA THR A 746 -33.53 12.07 24.12
C THR A 746 -34.81 11.21 24.12
N GLY A 747 -34.98 10.32 25.13
CA GLY A 747 -36.27 9.65 25.39
C GLY A 747 -36.28 8.14 25.63
N ARG A 748 -35.17 7.40 25.47
CA ARG A 748 -35.13 5.95 25.81
C ARG A 748 -35.20 5.72 27.32
N ARG A 749 -35.94 4.69 27.76
CA ARG A 749 -36.04 4.32 29.19
C ARG A 749 -36.01 2.80 29.37
N CYS A 750 -35.11 2.30 30.21
CA CYS A 750 -35.11 0.91 30.64
C CYS A 750 -35.88 0.75 31.96
N ARG A 751 -36.66 -0.33 32.07
CA ARG A 751 -37.41 -0.65 33.29
C ARG A 751 -37.37 -2.15 33.55
N ALA A 752 -36.95 -2.55 34.74
CA ALA A 752 -37.09 -3.93 35.17
C ALA A 752 -38.58 -4.32 35.25
N PHE A 753 -38.89 -5.56 34.88
CA PHE A 753 -40.22 -6.14 35.01
C PHE A 753 -40.18 -7.51 35.69
N VAL A 754 -41.26 -7.81 36.41
CA VAL A 754 -41.61 -9.14 36.86
C VAL A 754 -43.01 -9.40 36.34
N SER A 755 -43.15 -10.43 35.51
CA SER A 755 -44.40 -10.79 34.86
C SER A 755 -44.99 -12.01 35.56
N ALA A 756 -46.17 -11.86 36.16
CA ALA A 756 -46.88 -12.97 36.83
C ALA A 756 -47.45 -13.99 35.84
N ARG A 757 -47.78 -13.54 34.62
CA ARG A 757 -48.19 -14.37 33.49
C ARG A 757 -47.57 -13.83 32.21
N THR A 758 -46.90 -14.70 31.46
CA THR A 758 -46.21 -14.33 30.23
C THR A 758 -46.82 -15.11 29.07
N GLU A 759 -47.36 -14.41 28.07
CA GLU A 759 -47.92 -15.02 26.86
C GLU A 759 -47.11 -14.60 25.63
N PHE A 760 -46.56 -15.55 24.90
CA PHE A 760 -46.10 -15.33 23.54
C PHE A 760 -47.26 -15.60 22.58
N ARG A 761 -47.58 -14.65 21.72
CA ARG A 761 -48.61 -14.78 20.68
C ARG A 761 -47.99 -14.64 19.32
N SER A 762 -48.21 -15.62 18.47
CA SER A 762 -47.79 -15.62 17.08
C SER A 762 -48.98 -15.54 16.14
N HIS A 763 -48.98 -14.56 15.24
CA HIS A 763 -49.95 -14.45 14.16
C HIS A 763 -49.20 -14.32 12.84
N ARG A 764 -49.41 -15.27 11.91
CA ARG A 764 -48.66 -15.37 10.63
C ARG A 764 -47.13 -15.36 10.83
N GLY A 765 -46.67 -15.99 11.92
CA GLY A 765 -45.26 -16.08 12.30
C GLY A 765 -44.69 -14.86 13.05
N ALA A 766 -45.48 -13.80 13.27
CA ALA A 766 -45.06 -12.62 14.04
C ALA A 766 -45.31 -12.81 15.53
N VAL A 767 -44.23 -12.94 16.31
CA VAL A 767 -44.29 -13.20 17.75
C VAL A 767 -44.30 -11.90 18.55
N VAL A 768 -45.32 -11.74 19.37
CA VAL A 768 -45.51 -10.61 20.28
C VAL A 768 -45.65 -11.15 21.70
N LEU A 769 -45.02 -10.47 22.65
CA LEU A 769 -45.05 -10.83 24.06
C LEU A 769 -46.12 -10.02 24.79
N ARG A 770 -46.98 -10.65 25.57
CA ARG A 770 -47.86 -9.98 26.56
C ARG A 770 -47.37 -10.33 27.96
N LEU A 771 -47.06 -9.30 28.74
CA LEU A 771 -46.53 -9.39 30.08
C LEU A 771 -47.57 -8.88 31.08
N ALA A 772 -47.94 -9.68 32.07
CA ALA A 772 -48.76 -9.24 33.19
C ALA A 772 -47.86 -8.68 34.30
N THR A 773 -47.55 -7.39 34.22
CA THR A 773 -46.65 -6.73 35.19
C THR A 773 -47.43 -6.11 36.35
N SER A 774 -46.75 -5.83 37.47
CA SER A 774 -47.36 -5.16 38.64
C SER A 774 -47.93 -3.77 38.36
N ARG A 775 -47.57 -3.15 37.23
CA ARG A 775 -48.07 -1.83 36.80
C ARG A 775 -49.13 -1.92 35.70
N GLY A 776 -49.58 -3.14 35.37
CA GLY A 776 -50.56 -3.40 34.31
C GLY A 776 -49.99 -4.26 33.17
N PRO A 777 -50.87 -4.71 32.25
CA PRO A 777 -50.46 -5.54 31.11
C PRO A 777 -49.66 -4.72 30.10
N VAL A 778 -48.50 -5.22 29.69
CA VAL A 778 -47.62 -4.60 28.68
C VAL A 778 -47.49 -5.52 27.49
N THR A 779 -47.67 -4.99 26.27
CA THR A 779 -47.38 -5.72 25.04
C THR A 779 -46.01 -5.30 24.53
N ALA A 780 -45.08 -6.24 24.44
CA ALA A 780 -43.68 -6.05 24.09
C ALA A 780 -43.28 -6.88 22.86
N GLU A 781 -42.20 -6.49 22.20
CA GLU A 781 -41.56 -7.33 21.18
C GLU A 781 -40.80 -8.49 21.84
N ALA A 782 -40.86 -9.67 21.21
CA ALA A 782 -40.33 -10.92 21.74
C ALA A 782 -38.86 -11.20 21.37
N ALA A 783 -38.18 -10.29 20.66
CA ALA A 783 -36.86 -10.53 20.05
C ALA A 783 -35.77 -10.97 21.04
N GLY A 784 -35.74 -10.41 22.25
CA GLY A 784 -34.78 -10.81 23.28
C GLY A 784 -35.21 -12.02 24.11
N MET A 785 -36.47 -12.45 24.03
CA MET A 785 -37.07 -13.42 24.96
C MET A 785 -37.15 -14.85 24.39
N ARG A 786 -36.48 -15.12 23.26
CA ARG A 786 -36.45 -16.44 22.61
C ARG A 786 -36.07 -17.56 23.59
N ASP A 787 -35.04 -17.34 24.40
CA ASP A 787 -34.52 -18.35 25.32
C ASP A 787 -35.41 -18.64 26.51
N ALA A 788 -36.43 -17.82 26.76
CA ALA A 788 -37.45 -18.12 27.75
C ALA A 788 -38.34 -19.32 27.32
N LEU A 789 -38.39 -19.66 26.02
CA LEU A 789 -39.18 -20.75 25.47
C LEU A 789 -38.36 -22.05 25.29
N PRO A 790 -38.95 -23.23 25.53
CA PRO A 790 -38.32 -24.52 25.20
C PRO A 790 -38.06 -24.65 23.70
N PRO A 791 -36.98 -25.32 23.24
CA PRO A 791 -36.61 -25.40 21.82
C PRO A 791 -37.76 -25.86 20.90
N ARG A 792 -38.48 -26.93 21.27
CA ARG A 792 -39.63 -27.43 20.50
C ARG A 792 -40.78 -26.42 20.38
N GLY A 793 -41.01 -25.64 21.43
CA GLY A 793 -42.02 -24.59 21.45
C GLY A 793 -41.68 -23.40 20.57
N ARG A 794 -40.38 -23.10 20.38
CA ARG A 794 -39.90 -22.01 19.51
C ARG A 794 -40.28 -22.27 18.05
N ASP A 795 -40.01 -23.49 17.58
CA ASP A 795 -40.26 -23.88 16.19
C ASP A 795 -41.74 -23.92 15.84
N TRP A 796 -42.57 -24.47 16.73
CA TRP A 796 -44.03 -24.47 16.58
C TRP A 796 -44.61 -23.05 16.63
N LEU A 797 -44.16 -22.20 17.55
CA LEU A 797 -44.72 -20.84 17.66
C LEU A 797 -44.42 -19.97 16.41
N THR A 798 -43.26 -20.19 15.77
CA THR A 798 -42.77 -19.32 14.69
C THR A 798 -43.06 -19.83 13.29
N GLU A 799 -43.79 -20.93 13.14
CA GLU A 799 -44.28 -21.39 11.84
C GLU A 799 -45.17 -20.31 11.19
N GLY A 800 -45.05 -20.17 9.88
CA GLY A 800 -45.81 -19.18 9.14
C GLY A 800 -45.47 -19.20 7.66
N PRO A 801 -46.26 -18.48 6.84
CA PRO A 801 -46.04 -18.47 5.41
C PRO A 801 -44.75 -17.70 5.07
N ALA A 802 -44.04 -18.17 4.04
CA ALA A 802 -42.75 -17.62 3.62
C ALA A 802 -42.80 -16.10 3.36
N TRP A 803 -43.91 -15.57 2.84
CA TRP A 803 -44.08 -14.14 2.59
C TRP A 803 -44.09 -13.29 3.88
N GLY A 804 -44.60 -13.84 4.99
CA GLY A 804 -44.60 -13.18 6.28
C GLY A 804 -43.21 -13.11 6.92
N VAL A 805 -42.35 -14.08 6.63
CA VAL A 805 -40.93 -14.06 7.00
C VAL A 805 -40.16 -13.09 6.09
N ALA A 806 -40.39 -13.14 4.78
CA ALA A 806 -39.75 -12.27 3.80
C ALA A 806 -40.06 -10.78 4.05
N GLY A 807 -41.32 -10.42 4.31
CA GLY A 807 -41.74 -9.04 4.59
C GLY A 807 -41.10 -8.43 5.84
N ARG A 808 -40.62 -9.26 6.78
CA ARG A 808 -39.91 -8.81 7.99
C ARG A 808 -38.40 -8.75 7.82
N LEU A 809 -37.81 -9.70 7.10
CA LEU A 809 -36.35 -9.82 6.95
C LEU A 809 -35.79 -8.98 5.80
N LEU A 810 -36.48 -8.88 4.66
CA LEU A 810 -35.94 -8.21 3.49
C LEU A 810 -35.75 -6.69 3.68
N PRO A 811 -36.69 -5.92 4.29
CA PRO A 811 -36.50 -4.49 4.45
C PRO A 811 -35.20 -4.09 5.19
N PRO A 812 -34.90 -4.61 6.41
CA PRO A 812 -33.66 -4.24 7.10
C PRO A 812 -32.40 -4.71 6.35
N ILE A 813 -32.45 -5.86 5.67
CA ILE A 813 -31.33 -6.38 4.89
C ILE A 813 -31.06 -5.50 3.65
N LEU A 814 -32.09 -5.03 2.96
CA LEU A 814 -31.96 -4.11 1.83
C LEU A 814 -31.50 -2.72 2.28
N ALA A 815 -32.01 -2.23 3.41
CA ALA A 815 -31.54 -0.98 4.04
C ALA A 815 -30.04 -1.04 4.38
N ALA A 816 -29.55 -2.21 4.83
CA ALA A 816 -28.12 -2.41 5.03
C ALA A 816 -27.32 -2.38 3.72
N GLY A 817 -27.88 -2.91 2.62
CA GLY A 817 -27.29 -2.79 1.29
C GLY A 817 -27.13 -1.34 0.82
N LEU A 818 -28.13 -0.50 1.11
CA LEU A 818 -28.07 0.95 0.87
C LEU A 818 -26.96 1.60 1.72
N LEU A 819 -26.92 1.31 3.03
CA LEU A 819 -25.89 1.83 3.93
C LEU A 819 -24.47 1.42 3.47
N VAL A 820 -24.27 0.16 3.09
CA VAL A 820 -23.02 -0.34 2.49
C VAL A 820 -22.66 0.44 1.23
N GLY A 821 -23.64 0.75 0.39
CA GLY A 821 -23.44 1.57 -0.80
C GLY A 821 -22.95 2.97 -0.50
N VAL A 822 -23.61 3.67 0.43
CA VAL A 822 -23.27 5.05 0.82
C VAL A 822 -21.91 5.10 1.53
N VAL A 823 -21.68 4.21 2.50
CA VAL A 823 -20.39 4.13 3.21
C VAL A 823 -19.27 3.76 2.25
N GLY A 824 -19.45 2.73 1.43
CA GLY A 824 -18.45 2.30 0.46
C GLY A 824 -18.13 3.40 -0.55
N GLY A 825 -19.13 4.19 -0.96
CA GLY A 825 -18.96 5.35 -1.82
C GLY A 825 -18.08 6.41 -1.17
N CYS A 826 -18.35 6.74 0.08
CA CYS A 826 -17.54 7.68 0.86
C CYS A 826 -16.11 7.20 1.04
N VAL A 827 -15.90 5.93 1.38
CA VAL A 827 -14.55 5.33 1.51
C VAL A 827 -13.82 5.39 0.17
N CYS A 828 -14.47 5.02 -0.92
CA CYS A 828 -13.88 5.08 -2.27
C CYS A 828 -13.52 6.51 -2.67
N GLY A 829 -14.41 7.47 -2.37
CA GLY A 829 -14.21 8.89 -2.65
C GLY A 829 -13.06 9.48 -1.84
N VAL A 830 -13.03 9.25 -0.53
CA VAL A 830 -11.94 9.67 0.36
C VAL A 830 -10.62 9.04 -0.09
N HIS A 831 -10.60 7.74 -0.39
CA HIS A 831 -9.41 7.08 -0.88
C HIS A 831 -8.91 7.71 -2.18
N HIS A 832 -9.76 7.92 -3.18
CA HIS A 832 -9.34 8.57 -4.43
C HIS A 832 -8.94 10.04 -4.25
N ALA A 833 -9.63 10.79 -3.37
CA ALA A 833 -9.31 12.18 -3.07
C ALA A 833 -7.90 12.32 -2.51
N LEU A 834 -7.57 11.41 -1.59
CA LEU A 834 -6.41 11.52 -0.73
C LEU A 834 -5.24 10.65 -1.19
N SER A 835 -5.46 9.69 -2.07
CA SER A 835 -4.41 8.85 -2.66
C SER A 835 -3.83 9.53 -3.89
N ALA A 836 -2.81 10.36 -3.68
CA ALA A 836 -1.84 10.63 -4.73
C ALA A 836 -0.78 9.52 -4.66
N PRO A 837 -0.47 8.77 -5.72
CA PRO A 837 0.61 7.80 -5.58
C PRO A 837 1.90 8.54 -5.27
N SER A 838 2.62 8.10 -4.23
CA SER A 838 3.85 8.80 -3.86
C SER A 838 4.83 8.68 -5.03
N ASP A 839 5.58 9.75 -5.28
CA ASP A 839 6.64 9.69 -6.27
C ASP A 839 7.82 8.94 -5.64
N VAL A 840 7.76 7.63 -5.75
CA VAL A 840 8.76 6.70 -5.21
C VAL A 840 10.15 7.02 -5.77
N ILE A 841 10.25 7.66 -6.93
CA ILE A 841 11.53 7.87 -7.59
C ILE A 841 12.06 9.29 -7.38
N ARG A 842 11.18 10.28 -7.14
CA ARG A 842 11.59 11.60 -6.61
C ARG A 842 11.80 11.67 -5.11
N ALA A 843 11.33 10.68 -4.35
CA ALA A 843 11.55 10.66 -2.91
C ALA A 843 13.04 10.76 -2.61
N ALA A 844 13.44 11.73 -1.78
CA ALA A 844 14.83 11.95 -1.37
C ALA A 844 15.52 10.72 -0.75
N GLY A 845 14.73 9.70 -0.37
CA GLY A 845 15.21 8.37 -0.05
C GLY A 845 14.10 7.44 0.46
N PRO A 846 14.43 6.17 0.77
CA PRO A 846 13.45 5.19 1.27
C PRO A 846 12.79 5.59 2.59
N ARG A 847 13.49 6.34 3.47
CA ARG A 847 12.93 6.79 4.76
C ARG A 847 11.94 7.94 4.61
N SER A 848 12.17 8.86 3.68
CA SER A 848 11.23 9.97 3.42
C SER A 848 9.95 9.43 2.78
N SER A 849 10.07 8.50 1.83
CA SER A 849 8.97 7.72 1.25
C SER A 849 8.15 6.99 2.33
N LEU A 850 8.79 6.24 3.23
CA LEU A 850 8.12 5.54 4.33
C LEU A 850 7.39 6.50 5.29
N ARG A 851 8.03 7.62 5.64
CA ARG A 851 7.41 8.63 6.52
C ARG A 851 6.19 9.27 5.88
N THR A 852 6.27 9.54 4.58
CA THR A 852 5.18 10.11 3.77
C THR A 852 3.99 9.15 3.69
N ASP A 853 4.24 7.87 3.39
CA ASP A 853 3.20 6.84 3.36
C ASP A 853 2.54 6.63 4.73
N ARG A 854 3.33 6.65 5.81
CA ARG A 854 2.78 6.58 7.17
C ARG A 854 1.82 7.73 7.45
N THR A 855 2.22 8.97 7.16
CA THR A 855 1.35 10.13 7.36
C THR A 855 0.12 10.10 6.46
N ALA A 856 0.27 9.69 5.20
CA ALA A 856 -0.83 9.57 4.27
C ALA A 856 -1.82 8.48 4.70
N THR A 857 -1.33 7.35 5.21
CA THR A 857 -2.15 6.25 5.73
C THR A 857 -2.95 6.70 6.95
N LEU A 858 -2.31 7.31 7.94
CA LEU A 858 -2.98 7.77 9.15
C LEU A 858 -4.02 8.87 8.85
N ALA A 859 -3.68 9.83 8.00
CA ALA A 859 -4.60 10.90 7.61
C ALA A 859 -5.81 10.34 6.84
N ARG A 860 -5.59 9.43 5.88
CA ARG A 860 -6.66 8.75 5.15
C ARG A 860 -7.56 7.93 6.05
N GLY A 861 -6.98 7.13 6.94
CA GLY A 861 -7.72 6.33 7.90
C GLY A 861 -8.58 7.19 8.83
N GLY A 862 -8.01 8.27 9.38
CA GLY A 862 -8.74 9.22 10.21
C GLY A 862 -9.88 9.93 9.47
N VAL A 863 -9.62 10.46 8.27
CA VAL A 863 -10.68 11.10 7.46
C VAL A 863 -11.75 10.10 7.05
N ALA A 864 -11.37 8.88 6.65
CA ALA A 864 -12.34 7.84 6.30
C ALA A 864 -13.22 7.45 7.50
N ALA A 865 -12.64 7.32 8.70
CA ALA A 865 -13.39 7.05 9.92
C ALA A 865 -14.37 8.21 10.24
N LEU A 866 -13.90 9.46 10.22
CA LEU A 866 -14.76 10.62 10.52
C LEU A 866 -15.89 10.79 9.50
N VAL A 867 -15.60 10.66 8.21
CA VAL A 867 -16.62 10.74 7.15
C VAL A 867 -17.63 9.60 7.28
N THR A 868 -17.16 8.37 7.56
CA THR A 868 -18.05 7.23 7.79
C THR A 868 -18.96 7.48 9.01
N GLY A 869 -18.40 7.96 10.13
CA GLY A 869 -19.18 8.31 11.31
C GLY A 869 -20.23 9.41 11.03
N ALA A 870 -19.85 10.46 10.31
CA ALA A 870 -20.75 11.55 9.92
C ALA A 870 -21.89 11.10 8.98
N VAL A 871 -21.64 10.10 8.13
CA VAL A 871 -22.65 9.50 7.24
C VAL A 871 -23.56 8.53 7.97
N CYS A 872 -23.02 7.75 8.90
CA CYS A 872 -23.81 6.83 9.71
C CYS A 872 -24.79 7.58 10.62
N LEU A 873 -24.42 8.75 11.16
CA LEU A 873 -25.21 9.48 12.17
C LEU A 873 -26.63 9.89 11.68
N PRO A 874 -26.83 10.48 10.48
CA PRO A 874 -28.17 10.78 9.95
C PRO A 874 -28.96 9.53 9.56
N VAL A 875 -28.30 8.50 9.01
CA VAL A 875 -28.96 7.23 8.65
C VAL A 875 -29.53 6.57 9.90
N VAL A 876 -28.76 6.61 10.98
CA VAL A 876 -29.17 6.15 12.30
C VAL A 876 -30.40 6.94 12.79
N ALA A 877 -30.39 8.27 12.71
CA ALA A 877 -31.52 9.12 13.11
C ALA A 877 -32.80 8.89 12.27
N PHE A 878 -32.67 8.60 10.98
CA PHE A 878 -33.80 8.42 10.06
C PHE A 878 -34.42 7.01 10.12
N SER A 879 -33.67 6.00 10.56
CA SER A 879 -34.04 4.58 10.47
C SER A 879 -35.15 4.10 11.43
N ARG A 880 -35.89 5.00 12.12
CA ARG A 880 -37.04 4.72 13.01
C ARG A 880 -36.95 3.38 13.74
N ASP A 881 -35.88 3.19 14.50
CA ASP A 881 -35.63 2.02 15.35
C ASP A 881 -35.88 0.66 14.66
N TRP A 882 -35.36 0.49 13.42
CA TRP A 882 -35.22 -0.81 12.75
C TRP A 882 -34.14 -1.68 13.45
N GLY A 883 -34.24 -1.75 14.78
CA GLY A 883 -33.60 -2.69 15.68
C GLY A 883 -32.11 -2.87 15.46
N GLY A 884 -31.30 -1.81 15.53
CA GLY A 884 -29.84 -1.97 15.68
C GLY A 884 -28.94 -1.32 14.65
N PHE A 885 -29.49 -0.56 13.68
CA PHE A 885 -28.69 0.36 12.87
C PHE A 885 -27.84 1.34 13.71
N MET A 886 -28.30 1.68 14.92
CA MET A 886 -27.51 2.39 15.94
C MET A 886 -26.16 1.71 16.22
N HIS A 887 -26.15 0.39 16.46
CA HIS A 887 -24.95 -0.38 16.80
C HIS A 887 -24.04 -0.57 15.59
N ALA A 888 -24.61 -0.88 14.43
CA ALA A 888 -23.84 -1.00 13.20
C ALA A 888 -23.17 0.33 12.82
N GLY A 889 -23.89 1.46 12.92
CA GLY A 889 -23.37 2.78 12.62
C GLY A 889 -22.24 3.22 13.55
N THR A 890 -22.30 2.87 14.84
CA THR A 890 -21.27 3.19 15.83
C THR A 890 -20.08 2.23 15.82
N GLN A 891 -20.23 1.01 15.30
CA GLN A 891 -19.14 0.03 15.19
C GLN A 891 -18.42 0.09 13.85
N LEU A 892 -19.00 0.65 12.78
CA LEU A 892 -18.41 0.57 11.43
C LEU A 892 -17.23 1.52 11.19
N TRP A 893 -17.25 2.72 11.78
CA TRP A 893 -16.37 3.81 11.38
C TRP A 893 -14.92 3.66 11.87
N VAL A 894 -14.69 3.16 13.09
CA VAL A 894 -13.33 2.88 13.59
C VAL A 894 -12.65 1.74 12.80
N PRO A 895 -13.28 0.58 12.56
CA PRO A 895 -12.74 -0.49 11.71
C PRO A 895 -12.46 -0.07 10.27
N VAL A 896 -13.25 0.83 9.67
CA VAL A 896 -12.95 1.37 8.33
C VAL A 896 -11.61 2.12 8.33
N GLY A 897 -11.34 2.92 9.36
CA GLY A 897 -10.08 3.64 9.51
C GLY A 897 -8.89 2.71 9.75
N THR A 898 -9.06 1.68 10.58
CA THR A 898 -8.00 0.70 10.88
C THR A 898 -7.76 -0.28 9.73
N ALA A 899 -8.78 -0.59 8.93
CA ALA A 899 -8.66 -1.32 7.67
C ALA A 899 -7.76 -0.56 6.68
N ALA A 900 -7.91 0.77 6.58
CA ALA A 900 -7.07 1.60 5.73
C ALA A 900 -5.58 1.50 6.10
N LEU A 901 -5.30 1.38 7.41
CA LEU A 901 -3.96 1.19 7.95
C LEU A 901 -3.45 -0.22 7.66
N ALA A 902 -4.23 -1.25 7.97
CA ALA A 902 -3.87 -2.65 7.78
C ALA A 902 -3.57 -3.02 6.33
N LEU A 903 -4.33 -2.43 5.39
CA LEU A 903 -4.19 -2.68 3.97
C LEU A 903 -3.11 -1.81 3.31
N SER A 904 -2.49 -0.86 4.03
CA SER A 904 -1.43 -0.01 3.48
C SER A 904 -0.06 -0.68 3.46
N ALA A 905 0.87 -0.13 2.67
CA ALA A 905 2.25 -0.58 2.64
C ALA A 905 2.92 -0.46 4.02
N TRP A 906 2.67 0.63 4.75
CA TRP A 906 3.19 0.81 6.11
C TRP A 906 2.65 -0.21 7.12
N GLY A 907 1.35 -0.51 7.10
CA GLY A 907 0.75 -1.50 8.01
C GLY A 907 1.33 -2.89 7.82
N ARG A 908 1.51 -3.30 6.57
CA ARG A 908 2.13 -4.60 6.23
C ARG A 908 3.62 -4.67 6.54
N LEU A 909 4.34 -3.57 6.34
CA LEU A 909 5.74 -3.46 6.76
C LEU A 909 5.85 -3.63 8.29
N ALA A 910 4.92 -3.08 9.08
CA ALA A 910 4.97 -3.18 10.54
C ALA A 910 5.00 -4.64 11.01
N VAL A 911 4.09 -5.49 10.50
CA VAL A 911 4.05 -6.92 10.82
C VAL A 911 5.29 -7.65 10.32
N THR A 912 5.68 -7.36 9.08
CA THR A 912 6.86 -7.96 8.47
C THR A 912 8.12 -7.66 9.28
N ARG A 913 8.25 -6.43 9.79
CA ARG A 913 9.38 -6.03 10.65
C ARG A 913 9.39 -6.77 11.98
N VAL A 914 8.23 -6.93 12.62
CA VAL A 914 8.11 -7.71 13.87
C VAL A 914 8.55 -9.15 13.62
N TRP A 915 8.04 -9.79 12.57
CA TRP A 915 8.40 -11.16 12.23
C TRP A 915 9.88 -11.32 11.85
N LEU A 916 10.43 -10.42 11.04
CA LEU A 916 11.85 -10.47 10.65
C LEU A 916 12.79 -10.28 11.85
N ALA A 917 12.39 -9.45 12.82
CA ALA A 917 13.13 -9.24 14.05
C ALA A 917 13.03 -10.45 15.00
N ALA A 918 11.81 -10.97 15.21
CA ALA A 918 11.57 -12.14 16.04
C ALA A 918 12.24 -13.41 15.50
N SER A 919 12.36 -13.53 14.18
CA SER A 919 13.09 -14.64 13.52
C SER A 919 14.61 -14.44 13.46
N GLY A 920 15.15 -13.35 14.00
CA GLY A 920 16.58 -13.05 13.98
C GLY A 920 17.19 -12.85 12.58
N ARG A 921 16.35 -12.64 11.55
CA ARG A 921 16.78 -12.46 10.15
C ARG A 921 17.20 -11.02 9.85
N MET A 922 16.56 -10.05 10.50
CA MET A 922 16.84 -8.61 10.36
C MET A 922 16.71 -7.89 11.71
N PRO A 923 17.30 -6.69 11.89
CA PRO A 923 17.16 -5.95 13.14
C PRO A 923 15.77 -5.33 13.31
N TRP A 924 15.35 -5.13 14.57
CA TRP A 924 14.12 -4.38 14.92
C TRP A 924 14.08 -2.98 14.28
N ARG A 925 15.22 -2.30 14.28
CA ARG A 925 15.44 -1.01 13.60
C ARG A 925 15.86 -1.19 12.13
N LEU A 926 15.18 -2.06 11.38
CA LEU A 926 15.49 -2.41 9.97
C LEU A 926 15.81 -1.20 9.08
N MET A 927 14.95 -0.18 9.07
CA MET A 927 15.17 1.01 8.22
C MET A 927 16.38 1.84 8.67
N ALA A 928 16.79 1.76 9.93
CA ALA A 928 18.02 2.39 10.40
C ALA A 928 19.25 1.59 9.97
N PHE A 929 19.16 0.27 10.00
CA PHE A 929 20.22 -0.61 9.52
C PHE A 929 20.45 -0.47 8.00
N LEU A 930 19.41 -0.43 7.19
CA LEU A 930 19.55 -0.24 5.74
C LEU A 930 20.13 1.13 5.39
N ASP A 931 19.72 2.17 6.12
CA ASP A 931 20.28 3.52 5.98
C ASP A 931 21.73 3.58 6.44
N GLU A 932 22.08 2.84 7.49
CA GLU A 932 23.46 2.71 7.95
C GLU A 932 24.34 1.97 6.94
N ALA A 933 23.85 0.85 6.39
CA ALA A 933 24.52 0.12 5.32
C ALA A 933 24.68 0.99 4.06
N HIS A 934 23.75 1.91 3.81
CA HIS A 934 23.88 2.91 2.77
C HIS A 934 24.95 3.97 3.08
N ARG A 935 24.94 4.55 4.28
CA ARG A 935 25.97 5.52 4.73
C ARG A 935 27.37 4.92 4.76
N ARG A 936 27.49 3.63 5.07
CA ARG A 936 28.73 2.85 5.06
C ARG A 936 29.13 2.34 3.66
N GLY A 937 28.36 2.67 2.61
CA GLY A 937 28.72 2.41 1.22
C GLY A 937 28.49 0.97 0.72
N VAL A 938 27.84 0.11 1.52
CA VAL A 938 27.45 -1.25 1.10
C VAL A 938 26.24 -1.20 0.15
N LEU A 939 25.27 -0.35 0.49
CA LEU A 939 24.06 -0.13 -0.30
C LEU A 939 24.10 1.25 -0.98
N ARG A 940 23.52 1.36 -2.17
CA ARG A 940 23.21 2.63 -2.83
C ARG A 940 21.71 2.89 -2.80
N GLN A 941 21.30 4.15 -2.85
CA GLN A 941 19.90 4.54 -2.98
C GLN A 941 19.60 4.94 -4.43
N SER A 942 18.45 4.49 -4.94
CA SER A 942 17.91 4.93 -6.24
C SER A 942 16.44 5.27 -6.04
N GLY A 943 16.14 6.55 -5.79
CA GLY A 943 14.83 6.98 -5.30
C GLY A 943 14.51 6.33 -3.94
N ALA A 944 13.34 5.70 -3.80
CA ALA A 944 12.95 4.99 -2.59
C ALA A 944 13.36 3.50 -2.56
N TYR A 945 14.31 3.09 -3.40
CA TYR A 945 14.88 1.74 -3.42
C TYR A 945 16.29 1.71 -2.84
N TYR A 946 16.63 0.61 -2.19
CA TYR A 946 18.01 0.23 -1.87
C TYR A 946 18.52 -0.80 -2.88
N GLU A 947 19.77 -0.68 -3.29
CA GLU A 947 20.47 -1.65 -4.14
C GLU A 947 21.85 -1.93 -3.56
N PHE A 948 22.40 -3.13 -3.79
CA PHE A 948 23.82 -3.35 -3.47
C PHE A 948 24.68 -2.50 -4.39
N ARG A 949 25.67 -1.80 -3.83
CA ARG A 949 26.55 -0.93 -4.61
C ARG A 949 27.34 -1.72 -5.67
N HIS A 950 27.75 -2.94 -5.31
CA HIS A 950 28.55 -3.80 -6.16
C HIS A 950 27.88 -5.17 -6.30
N LEU A 951 27.60 -5.56 -7.54
CA LEU A 951 27.03 -6.87 -7.84
C LEU A 951 27.95 -8.02 -7.40
N ARG A 952 29.28 -7.83 -7.47
CA ARG A 952 30.26 -8.79 -6.95
C ARG A 952 30.12 -8.98 -5.43
N LEU A 953 30.02 -7.89 -4.66
CA LEU A 953 29.78 -7.95 -3.22
C LEU A 953 28.44 -8.65 -2.90
N GLN A 954 27.38 -8.35 -3.66
CA GLN A 954 26.10 -9.03 -3.50
C GLN A 954 26.21 -10.53 -3.76
N ARG A 955 26.92 -10.95 -4.83
CA ARG A 955 27.12 -12.37 -5.15
C ARG A 955 27.93 -13.07 -4.07
N GLN A 956 29.02 -12.48 -3.58
CA GLN A 956 29.84 -13.04 -2.50
C GLN A 956 29.03 -13.22 -1.21
N LEU A 957 28.31 -12.18 -0.79
CA LEU A 957 27.44 -12.23 0.39
C LEU A 957 26.29 -13.24 0.22
N ALA A 958 25.94 -13.62 -1.01
CA ALA A 958 24.90 -14.59 -1.29
C ALA A 958 25.40 -16.03 -1.42
N SER A 959 26.66 -16.23 -1.85
CA SER A 959 27.31 -17.55 -1.97
C SER A 959 27.78 -18.11 -0.64
N GLU A 960 28.04 -17.27 0.37
CA GLU A 960 28.43 -17.73 1.69
C GLU A 960 27.32 -18.60 2.35
N PRO A 961 27.67 -19.82 2.82
CA PRO A 961 26.78 -20.61 3.66
C PRO A 961 26.37 -19.79 4.88
N ALA A 962 25.09 -19.87 5.30
CA ALA A 962 24.72 -19.29 6.58
C ALA A 962 25.59 -19.97 7.65
N PRO A 963 26.34 -19.22 8.49
CA PRO A 963 27.15 -19.85 9.52
C PRO A 963 26.22 -20.75 10.34
N HIS A 964 26.56 -22.04 10.38
CA HIS A 964 25.91 -22.99 11.25
C HIS A 964 25.99 -22.40 12.67
N THR A 965 24.85 -22.38 13.35
CA THR A 965 24.78 -21.95 14.74
C THR A 965 25.44 -23.07 15.54
N GLU A 966 26.77 -23.10 15.57
CA GLU A 966 27.50 -24.01 16.43
C GLU A 966 27.28 -23.56 17.87
N ASP A 967 26.63 -24.48 18.56
CA ASP A 967 26.33 -24.49 19.97
C ASP A 967 27.65 -24.39 20.77
N GLN A 968 28.00 -23.19 21.24
CA GLN A 968 29.03 -23.01 22.24
C GLN A 968 28.44 -22.31 23.47
N ARG A 969 27.74 -23.08 24.28
CA ARG A 969 27.76 -22.92 25.74
C ARG A 969 28.47 -24.13 26.34
N PRO A 970 29.71 -24.01 26.83
CA PRO A 970 30.18 -24.96 27.81
C PRO A 970 29.39 -24.71 29.09
N HIS A 971 28.50 -25.64 29.43
CA HIS A 971 27.97 -25.76 30.78
C HIS A 971 29.14 -26.05 31.74
N ALA A 972 29.77 -25.00 32.28
CA ALA A 972 30.55 -25.12 33.49
C ALA A 972 29.54 -25.23 34.66
N ARG A 973 29.33 -26.46 35.13
CA ARG A 973 28.76 -26.72 36.45
C ARG A 973 29.74 -26.19 37.51
N ARG A 974 29.31 -25.20 38.28
CA ARG A 974 29.46 -25.18 39.75
C ARG A 974 28.20 -24.58 40.34
#